data_AF-W5WKU9-F1
#
_entry.id   AF-W5WKU9-F1
#
_cell.length_a   1.000
_cell.length_b   1.000
_cell.length_c   1.000
_cell.angle_alpha   90.00
_cell.angle_beta   90.00
_cell.angle_gamma   90.00
#
_symmetry.space_group_name_H-M   'P 1'
#
loop_
_entity.id
_entity.type
_entity.pdbx_description
1 polymer ?
#
loop_
_entity_poly.entity_id
_entity_poly.type
_entity_poly.pdbx_seq_one_letter_code
_entity_poly.pdbx_strand_id
1 'polypeptide(L)'
;MPTYPRRNVLGMALGATVLATVSGTGTAFASAAPATTVPDPVPVPLDGYFDNDGIDSIALHDGNFDGSGYTYPAEVFAAGRIVVDGVPYQFPSSAPGAKNNVVAMGQRITLPKGRYTSAMLLVSCSYGAAGGPATVHYADGTTTQASLSGSDWYGARGSLTAPYRYAADGSKDLNPVSIDSAQLWLDAGRDAVAITLPTTNPAQANKSSLHVFALSLQPAVTGKAVVVRTARSTTGLLGEGGAQSVEATVLNLGTEWITAADGLAVRVDVRGARTTEPATVRWLAPGEEARVRIGIRREHGVREGTQATGTVVAYTRNGTVDQRSTPLVLGVPDYQPVDGSLSTHQSPYWFNDAKFGIFIHWGVYSVPAWSPPGKQYAEWYWQWMQDPNNAVFPYHKETYGENFNYDDFIPQFTAEKFDPRSWLQLFVDAGAKYYVLTSKHHEGFALWNSKVSDRTAAKMGPKRDLVKELFEASRRYTPQLHNGLYFSMPEWFNPDLPWMGHAPRNPYTGAALPYTGYRSGRDFVRDYQAPQMLELVHGYDPDVIWCDIGGANDSRRVMAEYFNHAKNRPRAKEVTINDRSGIGVHDFTTPEYATYPNTVVAKWEASRGLDPRSYGYNKATPDSMYMTAEEVVHTLVDIVSKNGNFLLDIGPRADGTIPEIMQTRLRETGAWLKVNGESIYGTTYWARMAQLGDLRFTVKPNEAFYISSLVKPGSQLVVDAPVPIRPNDQITLLGHNGPLTWTQRGGSLVIDVPAAAADSGQHAWVFKVTWR
;
A
#
# COMPACT_ATOMS: atom_id res chain seq x y z
N MET A 1 -66.17 -36.14 12.21
CA MET A 1 -65.99 -36.71 13.56
C MET A 1 -64.50 -36.70 13.89
N PRO A 2 -64.04 -36.61 15.14
CA PRO A 2 -64.43 -35.71 16.26
C PRO A 2 -63.19 -34.87 16.72
N THR A 3 -63.19 -33.86 17.60
CA THR A 3 -64.20 -32.99 18.23
C THR A 3 -63.50 -31.71 18.74
N TYR A 4 -64.14 -30.54 18.68
CA TYR A 4 -63.79 -29.39 19.54
C TYR A 4 -64.39 -29.57 20.95
N PRO A 5 -63.80 -28.91 21.96
CA PRO A 5 -64.58 -27.98 22.79
C PRO A 5 -63.85 -26.61 22.88
N ARG A 6 -64.49 -25.45 22.64
CA ARG A 6 -65.47 -24.75 23.51
C ARG A 6 -64.97 -24.61 24.96
N ARG A 7 -65.07 -23.47 25.64
CA ARG A 7 -65.41 -22.04 25.39
C ARG A 7 -65.51 -21.46 26.81
N ASN A 8 -65.11 -20.23 27.07
CA ASN A 8 -65.86 -19.34 27.96
C ASN A 8 -65.47 -17.89 27.73
N VAL A 9 -66.42 -16.99 27.95
CA VAL A 9 -66.36 -15.55 27.74
C VAL A 9 -66.85 -14.89 29.01
N LEU A 10 -66.17 -13.84 29.47
CA LEU A 10 -66.64 -12.62 30.16
C LEU A 10 -65.38 -11.90 30.70
N GLY A 11 -65.30 -10.57 30.78
CA GLY A 11 -66.29 -9.54 30.42
C GLY A 11 -65.63 -8.20 30.10
N MET A 12 -66.44 -7.16 29.93
CA MET A 12 -66.00 -5.80 29.58
C MET A 12 -65.28 -5.09 30.73
N ALA A 13 -64.28 -4.26 30.40
CA ALA A 13 -63.96 -3.03 31.14
C ALA A 13 -63.36 -1.99 30.17
N LEU A 14 -63.77 -0.72 30.29
CA LEU A 14 -63.17 0.40 29.57
C LEU A 14 -61.86 0.86 30.23
N GLY A 15 -60.93 1.43 29.47
CA GLY A 15 -59.88 2.26 30.07
C GLY A 15 -58.64 2.52 29.21
N ALA A 16 -58.41 3.80 28.91
CA ALA A 16 -57.11 4.42 28.56
C ALA A 16 -56.29 3.84 27.39
N THR A 17 -56.48 4.42 26.20
CA THR A 17 -55.47 4.44 25.14
C THR A 17 -54.25 5.24 25.62
N VAL A 18 -53.19 4.58 26.07
CA VAL A 18 -51.88 5.21 26.23
C VAL A 18 -51.16 5.17 24.88
N LEU A 19 -51.12 6.31 24.19
CA LEU A 19 -50.16 6.50 23.10
C LEU A 19 -48.74 6.51 23.69
N ALA A 20 -48.07 5.36 23.63
CA ALA A 20 -46.62 5.31 23.76
C ALA A 20 -46.02 5.90 22.47
N THR A 21 -45.75 7.21 22.47
CA THR A 21 -45.02 7.88 21.39
C THR A 21 -43.59 7.36 21.35
N VAL A 22 -43.33 6.35 20.51
CA VAL A 22 -41.97 6.01 20.09
C VAL A 22 -41.47 7.15 19.21
N SER A 23 -40.79 8.12 19.84
CA SER A 23 -40.12 9.22 19.15
C SER A 23 -38.85 8.74 18.46
N GLY A 24 -39.03 7.91 17.43
CA GLY A 24 -37.98 7.54 16.49
C GLY A 24 -37.74 8.69 15.52
N THR A 25 -37.01 9.72 15.95
CA THR A 25 -36.55 10.83 15.09
C THR A 25 -35.39 10.37 14.21
N GLY A 26 -35.65 9.40 13.33
CA GLY A 26 -34.79 9.10 12.20
C GLY A 26 -35.26 9.91 11.00
N THR A 27 -34.64 11.06 10.76
CA THR A 27 -34.85 11.83 9.53
C THR A 27 -34.30 11.03 8.35
N ALA A 28 -35.20 10.46 7.55
CA ALA A 28 -34.85 10.01 6.21
C ALA A 28 -34.31 11.20 5.39
N PHE A 29 -33.51 10.93 4.36
CA PHE A 29 -33.17 11.95 3.35
C PHE A 29 -34.45 12.67 2.90
N ALA A 30 -34.57 13.95 3.23
CA ALA A 30 -35.83 14.66 3.21
C ALA A 30 -36.44 14.65 1.80
N SER A 31 -37.69 14.19 1.69
CA SER A 31 -38.38 14.14 0.41
C SER A 31 -38.67 15.55 -0.10
N ALA A 32 -38.09 15.90 -1.25
CA ALA A 32 -38.46 17.07 -2.07
C ALA A 32 -38.29 18.47 -1.43
N ALA A 33 -37.36 18.63 -0.49
CA ALA A 33 -36.70 19.93 -0.29
C ALA A 33 -35.46 19.99 -1.20
N PRO A 34 -35.01 21.17 -1.68
CA PRO A 34 -33.72 21.26 -2.37
C PRO A 34 -32.64 20.72 -1.43
N ALA A 35 -31.79 19.82 -1.94
CA ALA A 35 -30.74 19.20 -1.15
C ALA A 35 -29.96 20.28 -0.39
N THR A 36 -29.79 20.10 0.92
CA THR A 36 -28.97 21.00 1.74
C THR A 36 -27.60 21.07 1.11
N THR A 37 -27.31 22.19 0.45
CA THR A 37 -26.14 22.34 -0.41
C THR A 37 -24.90 22.09 0.43
N VAL A 38 -24.21 21.00 0.11
CA VAL A 38 -22.96 20.65 0.77
C VAL A 38 -22.00 21.83 0.60
N PRO A 39 -21.50 22.44 1.68
CA PRO A 39 -20.60 23.57 1.57
C PRO A 39 -19.26 23.12 1.00
N ASP A 40 -18.75 23.89 0.03
CA ASP A 40 -17.39 23.72 -0.49
C ASP A 40 -16.35 23.83 0.65
N PRO A 41 -15.19 23.17 0.51
CA PRO A 41 -14.05 23.43 1.39
C PRO A 41 -13.66 24.91 1.37
N VAL A 42 -13.28 25.42 2.53
CA VAL A 42 -12.90 26.82 2.75
C VAL A 42 -11.37 26.91 2.88
N PRO A 43 -10.66 27.55 1.93
CA PRO A 43 -9.23 27.81 2.07
C PRO A 43 -8.90 28.65 3.31
N VAL A 44 -7.81 28.28 3.98
CA VAL A 44 -7.25 29.05 5.10
C VAL A 44 -5.98 29.77 4.60
N PRO A 45 -5.92 31.10 4.66
CA PRO A 45 -4.71 31.84 4.29
C PRO A 45 -3.53 31.45 5.18
N LEU A 46 -2.39 31.11 4.56
CA LEU A 46 -1.15 30.73 5.27
C LEU A 46 -0.04 31.78 5.15
N ASP A 47 -0.28 32.88 4.45
CA ASP A 47 0.71 33.93 4.12
C ASP A 47 1.43 34.51 5.34
N GLY A 48 0.72 34.63 6.48
CA GLY A 48 1.28 35.08 7.76
C GLY A 48 2.07 34.02 8.55
N TYR A 49 2.14 32.78 8.04
CA TYR A 49 2.79 31.63 8.66
C TYR A 49 4.00 31.10 7.87
N PHE A 50 4.14 31.45 6.59
CA PHE A 50 5.24 30.96 5.77
C PHE A 50 6.59 31.42 6.34
N ASP A 51 7.45 30.45 6.66
CA ASP A 51 8.76 30.66 7.29
C ASP A 51 9.93 30.22 6.40
N ASN A 52 9.66 29.52 5.30
CA ASN A 52 10.65 29.04 4.33
C ASN A 52 10.29 29.46 2.88
N ASP A 53 11.30 29.49 2.02
CA ASP A 53 11.16 29.69 0.58
C ASP A 53 11.43 28.36 -0.14
N GLY A 54 10.37 27.65 -0.53
CA GLY A 54 10.44 26.34 -1.17
C GLY A 54 10.06 26.32 -2.66
N ILE A 55 9.63 27.43 -3.25
CA ILE A 55 9.17 27.54 -4.64
C ILE A 55 9.77 28.79 -5.27
N ASP A 56 10.67 28.61 -6.24
CA ASP A 56 11.40 29.70 -6.91
C ASP A 56 11.37 29.55 -8.43
N SER A 57 11.67 30.65 -9.12
CA SER A 57 11.72 30.81 -10.56
C SER A 57 13.16 30.86 -11.08
N ILE A 58 13.31 30.66 -12.39
CA ILE A 58 14.58 30.82 -13.11
C ILE A 58 15.16 32.26 -13.08
N ALA A 59 14.49 33.23 -12.47
CA ALA A 59 14.90 34.64 -12.50
C ALA A 59 15.74 35.09 -11.29
N LEU A 60 15.85 34.27 -10.24
CA LEU A 60 16.35 34.69 -8.92
C LEU A 60 17.38 33.72 -8.35
N HIS A 61 17.02 32.43 -8.28
CA HIS A 61 17.84 31.37 -7.72
C HIS A 61 18.20 31.58 -6.24
N ASP A 62 17.24 32.10 -5.44
CA ASP A 62 17.36 32.31 -3.99
C ASP A 62 16.53 31.34 -3.14
N GLY A 63 15.66 30.52 -3.76
CA GLY A 63 14.85 29.52 -3.08
C GLY A 63 15.64 28.36 -2.46
N ASN A 64 15.14 27.81 -1.35
CA ASN A 64 15.76 26.72 -0.61
C ASN A 64 14.70 25.88 0.15
N PHE A 65 14.11 24.89 -0.53
CA PHE A 65 13.12 23.98 0.07
C PHE A 65 13.74 23.04 1.10
N ASP A 66 14.91 22.47 0.79
CA ASP A 66 15.46 21.34 1.54
C ASP A 66 16.58 21.73 2.53
N GLY A 67 17.09 22.96 2.45
CA GLY A 67 18.24 23.43 3.22
C GLY A 67 19.59 23.29 2.49
N SER A 68 19.61 22.70 1.29
CA SER A 68 20.79 22.55 0.41
C SER A 68 20.72 23.39 -0.87
N GLY A 69 19.71 24.27 -0.98
CA GLY A 69 19.48 25.15 -2.13
C GLY A 69 18.72 24.51 -3.29
N TYR A 70 18.10 23.34 -3.08
CA TYR A 70 17.15 22.82 -4.07
C TYR A 70 15.75 23.39 -3.81
N THR A 71 14.98 23.65 -4.87
CA THR A 71 13.65 24.30 -4.77
C THR A 71 12.69 23.86 -5.88
N TYR A 72 11.37 23.94 -5.61
CA TYR A 72 10.34 23.62 -6.60
C TYR A 72 10.25 24.71 -7.67
N PRO A 73 10.00 24.34 -8.96
CA PRO A 73 9.91 25.32 -10.02
C PRO A 73 8.56 26.05 -10.05
N ALA A 74 8.59 27.35 -9.81
CA ALA A 74 7.45 28.27 -9.90
C ALA A 74 6.72 28.21 -11.24
N GLU A 75 7.41 27.88 -12.34
CA GLU A 75 6.79 27.81 -13.67
C GLU A 75 5.85 26.60 -13.84
N VAL A 76 5.88 25.64 -12.90
CA VAL A 76 5.00 24.47 -12.89
C VAL A 76 3.79 24.63 -11.97
N PHE A 77 3.92 25.39 -10.88
CA PHE A 77 2.87 25.54 -9.87
C PHE A 77 2.26 26.94 -9.91
N ALA A 78 1.02 27.05 -10.43
CA ALA A 78 0.30 28.31 -10.48
C ALA A 78 -0.07 28.80 -9.07
N ALA A 79 0.45 29.98 -8.69
CA ALA A 79 0.06 30.68 -7.47
C ALA A 79 -1.42 31.10 -7.48
N GLY A 80 -2.01 31.26 -6.29
CA GLY A 80 -3.40 31.71 -6.13
C GLY A 80 -4.40 30.57 -5.98
N ARG A 81 -5.64 30.76 -6.40
CA ARG A 81 -6.70 29.76 -6.21
C ARG A 81 -6.56 28.59 -7.18
N ILE A 82 -6.22 27.42 -6.65
CA ILE A 82 -6.15 26.15 -7.40
C ILE A 82 -7.20 25.16 -6.90
N VAL A 83 -7.42 24.07 -7.64
CA VAL A 83 -8.23 22.93 -7.19
C VAL A 83 -7.41 21.65 -7.35
N VAL A 84 -7.20 20.94 -6.25
CA VAL A 84 -6.42 19.69 -6.18
C VAL A 84 -7.34 18.62 -5.59
N ASP A 85 -7.47 17.47 -6.26
CA ASP A 85 -8.36 16.36 -5.85
C ASP A 85 -9.81 16.77 -5.48
N GLY A 86 -10.32 17.81 -6.15
CA GLY A 86 -11.66 18.34 -5.90
C GLY A 86 -11.77 19.22 -4.64
N VAL A 87 -10.65 19.68 -4.11
CA VAL A 87 -10.54 20.62 -2.99
C VAL A 87 -9.96 21.95 -3.51
N PRO A 88 -10.66 23.09 -3.35
CA PRO A 88 -10.08 24.39 -3.61
C PRO A 88 -9.04 24.73 -2.56
N TYR A 89 -7.88 25.24 -2.97
CA TYR A 89 -6.82 25.75 -2.09
C TYR A 89 -6.43 27.17 -2.49
N GLN A 90 -5.88 27.93 -1.55
CA GLN A 90 -5.08 29.11 -1.83
C GLN A 90 -3.61 28.67 -1.84
N PHE A 91 -3.02 28.56 -3.02
CA PHE A 91 -1.63 28.19 -3.22
C PHE A 91 -0.73 29.43 -3.08
N PRO A 92 0.46 29.31 -2.46
CA PRO A 92 1.36 30.43 -2.17
C PRO A 92 1.82 31.19 -3.40
N SER A 93 2.26 32.43 -3.18
CA SER A 93 2.97 33.24 -4.16
C SER A 93 4.42 32.78 -4.30
N SER A 94 4.89 32.63 -5.55
CA SER A 94 6.31 32.41 -5.90
C SER A 94 6.97 33.71 -6.34
N ALA A 95 6.66 34.82 -5.67
CA ALA A 95 7.25 36.13 -5.95
C ALA A 95 8.68 36.23 -5.36
N PRO A 96 9.54 37.13 -5.86
CA PRO A 96 10.93 37.22 -5.41
C PRO A 96 11.11 37.34 -3.89
N GLY A 97 11.91 36.44 -3.30
CA GLY A 97 12.17 36.36 -1.86
C GLY A 97 10.92 36.10 -1.00
N ALA A 98 9.81 35.65 -1.60
CA ALA A 98 8.57 35.40 -0.88
C ALA A 98 8.61 34.01 -0.24
N LYS A 99 8.58 33.98 1.09
CA LYS A 99 8.32 32.75 1.82
C LYS A 99 6.98 32.16 1.41
N ASN A 100 6.98 30.88 1.08
CA ASN A 100 5.88 30.20 0.38
C ASN A 100 5.53 28.82 0.97
N ASN A 101 6.23 28.37 2.01
CA ASN A 101 5.86 27.20 2.78
C ASN A 101 6.12 27.38 4.29
N VAL A 102 5.39 26.60 5.10
CA VAL A 102 5.58 26.49 6.57
C VAL A 102 6.34 25.21 6.86
N VAL A 103 7.51 25.26 7.48
CA VAL A 103 8.23 24.08 7.98
C VAL A 103 7.63 23.70 9.33
N ALA A 104 7.01 22.53 9.45
CA ALA A 104 6.30 22.10 10.64
C ALA A 104 7.24 21.95 11.84
N MET A 105 7.23 22.94 12.73
CA MET A 105 8.06 23.08 13.94
C MET A 105 7.20 23.38 15.19
N GLY A 106 5.89 23.13 15.15
CA GLY A 106 4.96 23.42 16.26
C GLY A 106 4.15 24.73 16.12
N GLN A 107 4.11 25.34 14.93
CA GLN A 107 3.33 26.56 14.68
C GLN A 107 1.84 26.35 14.97
N ARG A 108 1.19 27.34 15.60
CA ARG A 108 -0.26 27.38 15.82
C ARG A 108 -0.94 28.20 14.72
N ILE A 109 -1.52 27.50 13.75
CA ILE A 109 -2.35 28.08 12.68
C ILE A 109 -3.75 28.38 13.24
N THR A 110 -4.20 29.62 13.17
CA THR A 110 -5.56 30.02 13.54
C THR A 110 -6.53 29.62 12.44
N LEU A 111 -7.68 29.05 12.82
CA LEU A 111 -8.74 28.70 11.88
C LEU A 111 -9.90 29.70 11.99
N PRO A 112 -10.66 29.94 10.91
CA PRO A 112 -12.01 30.50 11.03
C PRO A 112 -12.83 29.62 11.99
N LYS A 113 -13.48 30.23 12.99
CA LYS A 113 -14.25 29.47 13.98
C LYS A 113 -15.42 28.75 13.30
N GLY A 114 -15.49 27.42 13.42
CA GLY A 114 -16.60 26.64 12.88
C GLY A 114 -16.48 25.14 13.11
N ARG A 115 -17.50 24.40 12.70
CA ARG A 115 -17.54 22.93 12.75
C ARG A 115 -17.06 22.35 11.43
N TYR A 116 -16.07 21.48 11.49
CA TYR A 116 -15.42 20.89 10.33
C TYR A 116 -15.25 19.39 10.52
N THR A 117 -15.33 18.62 9.45
CA THR A 117 -15.07 17.17 9.48
C THR A 117 -13.58 16.86 9.29
N SER A 118 -12.88 17.72 8.54
CA SER A 118 -11.46 17.56 8.26
C SER A 118 -10.81 18.85 7.77
N ALA A 119 -9.49 18.90 7.93
CA ALA A 119 -8.59 19.85 7.35
C ALA A 119 -7.75 19.09 6.31
N MET A 120 -7.79 19.53 5.05
CA MET A 120 -6.95 19.01 3.99
C MET A 120 -5.77 19.97 3.78
N LEU A 121 -4.57 19.42 3.61
CA LEU A 121 -3.32 20.16 3.52
C LEU A 121 -2.55 19.71 2.28
N LEU A 122 -1.92 20.65 1.58
CA LEU A 122 -0.89 20.34 0.59
C LEU A 122 0.46 20.33 1.30
N VAL A 123 1.12 19.17 1.32
CA VAL A 123 2.33 18.92 2.12
C VAL A 123 3.44 18.25 1.32
N SER A 124 4.67 18.40 1.78
CA SER A 124 5.81 17.65 1.26
C SER A 124 6.89 17.51 2.31
N CYS A 125 7.81 16.57 2.16
CA CYS A 125 8.97 16.44 3.02
C CYS A 125 10.28 16.56 2.23
N SER A 126 11.32 17.06 2.92
CA SER A 126 12.71 17.02 2.44
C SER A 126 13.46 15.94 3.21
N TYR A 127 14.38 15.20 2.57
CA TYR A 127 15.24 14.16 3.19
C TYR A 127 14.44 13.02 3.85
N GLY A 128 13.41 12.53 3.19
CA GLY A 128 12.59 11.41 3.64
C GLY A 128 11.25 11.84 4.24
N ALA A 129 10.32 10.89 4.38
CA ALA A 129 9.02 11.13 4.99
C ALA A 129 9.15 11.64 6.44
N ALA A 130 8.39 12.68 6.78
CA ALA A 130 8.42 13.32 8.09
C ALA A 130 7.01 13.69 8.56
N GLY A 131 6.83 13.82 9.88
CA GLY A 131 5.57 14.21 10.49
C GLY A 131 5.48 13.83 11.97
N GLY A 132 4.27 13.91 12.51
CA GLY A 132 4.00 13.63 13.92
C GLY A 132 2.57 13.98 14.32
N PRO A 133 2.25 14.03 15.63
CA PRO A 133 0.93 14.44 16.10
C PRO A 133 0.70 15.94 15.87
N ALA A 134 -0.31 16.27 15.07
CA ALA A 134 -0.90 17.61 15.05
C ALA A 134 -2.00 17.68 16.12
N THR A 135 -2.20 18.87 16.70
CA THR A 135 -3.25 19.10 17.72
C THR A 135 -4.30 20.07 17.20
N VAL A 136 -5.55 19.63 17.11
CA VAL A 136 -6.71 20.50 16.85
C VAL A 136 -7.17 21.10 18.18
N HIS A 137 -7.48 22.39 18.18
CA HIS A 137 -7.96 23.13 19.34
C HIS A 137 -9.38 23.63 19.10
N TYR A 138 -10.25 23.46 20.10
CA TYR A 138 -11.66 23.82 20.02
C TYR A 138 -12.00 25.02 20.92
N ALA A 139 -13.10 25.71 20.61
CA ALA A 139 -13.55 26.92 21.31
C ALA A 139 -14.00 26.67 22.77
N ASP A 140 -14.23 25.42 23.15
CA ASP A 140 -14.53 24.98 24.52
C ASP A 140 -13.26 24.75 25.39
N GLY A 141 -12.08 24.96 24.81
CA GLY A 141 -10.78 24.73 25.47
C GLY A 141 -10.27 23.29 25.38
N THR A 142 -11.05 22.37 24.79
CA THR A 142 -10.60 20.99 24.55
C THR A 142 -9.71 20.88 23.31
N THR A 143 -9.03 19.74 23.18
CA THR A 143 -8.19 19.40 22.03
C THR A 143 -8.43 17.97 21.57
N THR A 144 -8.05 17.68 20.32
CA THR A 144 -7.88 16.31 19.81
C THR A 144 -6.56 16.22 19.06
N GLN A 145 -5.95 15.05 19.01
CA GLN A 145 -4.74 14.80 18.22
C GLN A 145 -5.01 13.84 17.06
N ALA A 146 -4.30 14.04 15.96
CA ALA A 146 -4.21 13.11 14.84
C ALA A 146 -2.87 13.29 14.14
N SER A 147 -2.37 12.24 13.47
CA SER A 147 -1.10 12.31 12.74
C SER A 147 -1.19 13.22 11.52
N LEU A 148 -0.17 14.04 11.30
CA LEU A 148 0.09 14.73 10.04
C LEU A 148 1.51 14.41 9.56
N SER A 149 1.64 13.98 8.31
CA SER A 149 2.91 13.67 7.65
C SER A 149 2.79 13.81 6.13
N GLY A 150 3.93 13.91 5.45
CA GLY A 150 4.06 13.85 3.99
C GLY A 150 5.09 12.81 3.56
N SER A 151 5.13 12.51 2.25
CA SER A 151 6.22 11.77 1.64
C SER A 151 7.42 12.67 1.38
N ASP A 152 8.59 12.08 1.16
CA ASP A 152 9.72 12.81 0.58
C ASP A 152 9.34 13.38 -0.79
N TRP A 153 9.83 14.56 -1.12
CA TRP A 153 9.42 15.28 -2.31
C TRP A 153 9.80 14.60 -3.63
N TYR A 154 10.81 13.72 -3.65
CA TYR A 154 11.27 13.06 -4.86
C TYR A 154 10.28 12.02 -5.41
N GLY A 155 10.24 11.92 -6.75
CA GLY A 155 9.61 10.81 -7.47
C GLY A 155 8.29 11.14 -8.18
N ALA A 156 7.80 12.38 -8.07
CA ALA A 156 6.60 12.91 -8.74
C ALA A 156 5.34 12.02 -8.63
N ARG A 157 4.84 11.81 -7.40
CA ARG A 157 3.69 10.92 -7.11
C ARG A 157 2.55 11.57 -6.33
N GLY A 158 2.78 12.76 -5.77
CA GLY A 158 1.76 13.53 -5.08
C GLY A 158 0.74 14.19 -6.01
N SER A 159 -0.30 14.79 -5.41
CA SER A 159 -1.40 15.43 -6.13
C SER A 159 -0.97 16.60 -7.02
N LEU A 160 0.22 17.18 -6.78
CA LEU A 160 0.90 18.12 -7.66
C LEU A 160 2.32 17.61 -7.95
N THR A 161 2.78 17.70 -9.20
CA THR A 161 4.08 17.17 -9.65
C THR A 161 4.84 18.15 -10.54
N ALA A 162 6.16 18.23 -10.39
CA ALA A 162 7.06 18.87 -11.36
C ALA A 162 8.06 17.86 -11.95
N PRO A 163 8.36 17.93 -13.26
CA PRO A 163 9.28 17.00 -13.93
C PRO A 163 10.77 17.30 -13.67
N TYR A 164 11.06 18.40 -12.96
CA TYR A 164 12.40 18.81 -12.54
C TYR A 164 12.29 19.65 -11.27
N ARG A 165 13.43 19.97 -10.67
CA ARG A 165 13.61 20.99 -9.63
C ARG A 165 14.77 21.92 -9.99
N TYR A 166 14.89 23.06 -9.32
CA TYR A 166 16.11 23.86 -9.41
C TYR A 166 17.12 23.38 -8.38
N ALA A 167 18.40 23.39 -8.75
CA ALA A 167 19.54 23.20 -7.87
C ALA A 167 20.09 24.56 -7.38
N ALA A 168 20.99 24.53 -6.40
CA ALA A 168 21.56 25.72 -5.76
C ALA A 168 22.36 26.65 -6.69
N ASP A 169 22.72 26.20 -7.89
CA ASP A 169 23.37 26.98 -8.95
C ASP A 169 22.37 27.52 -9.99
N GLY A 170 21.07 27.34 -9.77
CA GLY A 170 19.99 27.70 -10.68
C GLY A 170 19.77 26.72 -11.84
N SER A 171 20.57 25.67 -11.95
CA SER A 171 20.41 24.66 -13.01
C SER A 171 19.16 23.79 -12.79
N LYS A 172 18.63 23.23 -13.88
CA LYS A 172 17.51 22.27 -13.80
C LYS A 172 18.04 20.88 -13.50
N ASP A 173 17.80 20.41 -12.29
CA ASP A 173 17.97 19.01 -11.92
C ASP A 173 16.72 18.23 -12.36
N LEU A 174 16.89 17.26 -13.26
CA LEU A 174 15.81 16.47 -13.85
C LEU A 174 15.28 15.36 -12.92
N ASN A 175 15.63 15.40 -11.63
CA ASN A 175 14.94 14.66 -10.59
C ASN A 175 13.53 15.25 -10.38
N PRO A 176 12.45 14.50 -10.67
CA PRO A 176 11.09 15.02 -10.61
C PRO A 176 10.60 15.02 -9.15
N VAL A 177 9.79 16.02 -8.79
CA VAL A 177 9.35 16.28 -7.40
C VAL A 177 7.84 16.45 -7.29
N SER A 178 7.25 16.27 -6.11
CA SER A 178 5.80 16.39 -5.89
C SER A 178 5.41 16.96 -4.52
N ILE A 179 4.18 17.46 -4.44
CA ILE A 179 3.48 17.87 -3.22
C ILE A 179 2.25 16.96 -3.07
N ASP A 180 2.12 16.31 -1.91
CA ASP A 180 1.05 15.39 -1.55
C ASP A 180 -0.17 16.13 -0.97
N SER A 181 -1.35 15.50 -1.02
CA SER A 181 -2.48 15.86 -0.17
C SER A 181 -2.48 15.02 1.11
N ALA A 182 -2.46 15.68 2.26
CA ALA A 182 -2.68 15.06 3.57
C ALA A 182 -4.01 15.52 4.19
N GLN A 183 -4.59 14.72 5.07
CA GLN A 183 -5.84 15.02 5.75
C GLN A 183 -5.70 14.84 7.26
N LEU A 184 -6.17 15.84 8.01
CA LEU A 184 -6.32 15.79 9.46
C LEU A 184 -7.81 15.74 9.80
N TRP A 185 -8.22 14.82 10.68
CA TRP A 185 -9.60 14.74 11.15
C TRP A 185 -9.92 15.81 12.20
N LEU A 186 -11.14 16.36 12.16
CA LEU A 186 -11.67 17.30 13.14
C LEU A 186 -13.02 16.82 13.70
N ASP A 187 -13.28 17.06 14.98
CA ASP A 187 -14.56 16.75 15.63
C ASP A 187 -15.66 17.71 15.13
N ALA A 188 -16.49 17.19 14.22
CA ALA A 188 -17.64 17.91 13.64
C ALA A 188 -18.69 18.36 14.67
N GLY A 189 -18.66 17.86 15.91
CA GLY A 189 -19.51 18.33 17.00
C GLY A 189 -19.03 19.65 17.65
N ARG A 190 -17.76 20.02 17.47
CA ARG A 190 -17.11 21.14 18.18
C ARG A 190 -16.66 22.24 17.22
N ASP A 191 -16.63 23.47 17.72
CA ASP A 191 -16.11 24.61 16.96
C ASP A 191 -14.57 24.61 17.02
N ALA A 192 -13.89 24.22 15.94
CA ALA A 192 -12.44 24.31 15.85
C ALA A 192 -11.99 25.77 15.68
N VAL A 193 -10.85 26.13 16.28
CA VAL A 193 -10.30 27.50 16.28
C VAL A 193 -8.80 27.57 15.96
N ALA A 194 -8.07 26.47 16.07
CA ALA A 194 -6.66 26.41 15.65
C ALA A 194 -6.20 24.96 15.37
N ILE A 195 -5.13 24.82 14.59
CA ILE A 195 -4.32 23.61 14.47
C ILE A 195 -2.89 23.96 14.89
N THR A 196 -2.32 23.19 15.81
CA THR A 196 -0.87 23.17 16.04
C THR A 196 -0.27 22.08 15.15
N LEU A 197 0.63 22.48 14.25
CA LEU A 197 1.41 21.56 13.42
C LEU A 197 2.31 20.66 14.29
N PRO A 198 2.72 19.46 13.82
CA PRO A 198 3.72 18.67 14.52
C PRO A 198 5.07 19.40 14.55
N THR A 199 5.94 19.02 15.49
CA THR A 199 7.34 19.46 15.51
C THR A 199 8.18 18.42 14.77
N THR A 200 8.72 18.79 13.61
CA THR A 200 9.71 18.01 12.85
C THR A 200 11.08 18.73 12.90
N ASN A 201 11.99 18.46 11.95
CA ASN A 201 13.23 19.21 11.85
C ASN A 201 13.03 20.56 11.12
N PRO A 202 13.91 21.55 11.33
CA PRO A 202 14.03 22.70 10.43
C PRO A 202 14.58 22.26 9.07
N ALA A 203 14.20 22.97 7.99
CA ALA A 203 14.69 22.76 6.63
C ALA A 203 16.22 22.88 6.56
N GLN A 204 16.91 21.74 6.56
CA GLN A 204 18.35 21.62 6.67
C GLN A 204 18.81 20.36 5.92
N ALA A 205 19.96 20.46 5.26
CA ALA A 205 20.63 19.34 4.61
C ALA A 205 20.66 18.08 5.49
N ASN A 206 20.19 16.96 4.95
CA ASN A 206 20.15 15.65 5.61
C ASN A 206 19.24 15.54 6.85
N LYS A 207 18.20 16.39 6.98
CA LYS A 207 17.20 16.29 8.06
C LYS A 207 15.77 16.23 7.54
N SER A 208 15.07 15.14 7.87
CA SER A 208 13.69 14.91 7.46
C SER A 208 12.76 15.97 8.05
N SER A 209 12.18 16.81 7.20
CA SER A 209 11.39 17.99 7.60
C SER A 209 10.05 17.98 6.89
N LEU A 210 8.95 18.29 7.58
CA LEU A 210 7.61 18.39 6.98
C LEU A 210 7.31 19.84 6.61
N HIS A 211 6.76 20.06 5.42
CA HIS A 211 6.43 21.36 4.87
C HIS A 211 4.95 21.43 4.50
N VAL A 212 4.31 22.57 4.74
CA VAL A 212 2.89 22.83 4.40
C VAL A 212 2.82 24.03 3.46
N PHE A 213 2.20 23.84 2.29
CA PHE A 213 2.02 24.88 1.26
C PHE A 213 0.63 25.51 1.31
N ALA A 214 -0.42 24.72 1.56
CA ALA A 214 -1.79 25.21 1.62
C ALA A 214 -2.64 24.39 2.60
N LEU A 215 -3.72 25.00 3.10
CA LEU A 215 -4.68 24.40 4.03
C LEU A 215 -6.11 24.75 3.58
N SER A 216 -7.04 23.82 3.72
CA SER A 216 -8.48 24.05 3.50
C SER A 216 -9.32 23.19 4.45
N LEU A 217 -10.43 23.74 4.94
CA LEU A 217 -11.31 23.10 5.91
C LEU A 217 -12.61 22.65 5.24
N GLN A 218 -13.04 21.42 5.44
CA GLN A 218 -14.35 20.94 4.99
C GLN A 218 -15.40 21.18 6.09
N PRO A 219 -16.38 22.09 5.90
CA PRO A 219 -17.40 22.33 6.92
C PRO A 219 -18.32 21.11 7.09
N ALA A 220 -18.76 20.89 8.33
CA ALA A 220 -19.73 19.87 8.68
C ALA A 220 -21.17 20.34 8.39
N VAL A 221 -22.07 19.40 8.12
CA VAL A 221 -23.49 19.65 7.83
C VAL A 221 -24.36 18.97 8.90
N THR A 222 -25.35 19.66 9.44
CA THR A 222 -26.31 19.05 10.37
C THR A 222 -27.24 18.08 9.63
N GLY A 223 -27.42 16.88 10.17
CA GLY A 223 -28.22 15.82 9.55
C GLY A 223 -27.39 14.87 8.70
N LYS A 224 -27.96 14.30 7.64
CA LYS A 224 -27.25 13.44 6.67
C LYS A 224 -26.80 14.26 5.45
N ALA A 225 -25.51 14.24 5.16
CA ALA A 225 -24.95 14.87 3.97
C ALA A 225 -23.85 13.98 3.40
N VAL A 226 -23.93 13.68 2.10
CA VAL A 226 -22.97 12.82 1.40
C VAL A 226 -22.39 13.60 0.23
N VAL A 227 -21.09 13.42 -0.04
CA VAL A 227 -20.44 14.00 -1.22
C VAL A 227 -19.53 12.99 -1.91
N VAL A 228 -19.48 13.03 -3.24
CA VAL A 228 -18.51 12.35 -4.10
C VAL A 228 -17.33 13.32 -4.30
N ARG A 229 -16.22 13.12 -3.58
CA ARG A 229 -15.06 14.02 -3.65
C ARG A 229 -14.26 13.83 -4.92
N THR A 230 -13.87 12.59 -5.18
CA THR A 230 -13.04 12.18 -6.31
C THR A 230 -13.74 11.07 -7.08
N ALA A 231 -13.45 11.00 -8.38
CA ALA A 231 -13.87 9.90 -9.22
C ALA A 231 -12.93 9.78 -10.41
N ARG A 232 -12.38 8.59 -10.66
CA ARG A 232 -11.49 8.30 -11.79
C ARG A 232 -11.78 6.94 -12.40
N SER A 233 -11.68 6.83 -13.72
CA SER A 233 -11.54 5.52 -14.37
C SER A 233 -10.29 4.83 -13.85
N THR A 234 -10.34 3.51 -13.68
CA THR A 234 -9.16 2.69 -13.43
C THR A 234 -8.96 1.68 -14.55
N THR A 235 -7.83 0.98 -14.49
CA THR A 235 -7.47 -0.14 -15.36
C THR A 235 -7.78 -1.50 -14.74
N GLY A 236 -8.20 -1.52 -13.47
CA GLY A 236 -8.61 -2.72 -12.75
C GLY A 236 -10.00 -3.24 -13.14
N LEU A 237 -10.20 -4.52 -12.90
CA LEU A 237 -11.42 -5.26 -13.25
C LEU A 237 -12.26 -5.56 -12.00
N LEU A 238 -13.57 -5.43 -12.14
CA LEU A 238 -14.54 -5.76 -11.11
C LEU A 238 -15.29 -7.06 -11.46
N GLY A 239 -15.29 -7.98 -10.49
CA GLY A 239 -15.97 -9.27 -10.56
C GLY A 239 -15.43 -10.22 -11.63
N GLU A 240 -16.01 -11.42 -11.70
CA GLU A 240 -15.70 -12.37 -12.78
C GLU A 240 -16.20 -11.88 -14.15
N GLY A 241 -17.07 -10.86 -14.17
CA GLY A 241 -17.58 -10.25 -15.38
C GLY A 241 -16.58 -9.35 -16.12
N GLY A 242 -15.39 -9.11 -15.58
CA GLY A 242 -14.35 -8.30 -16.22
C GLY A 242 -14.83 -6.88 -16.56
N ALA A 243 -15.70 -6.28 -15.73
CA ALA A 243 -16.12 -4.90 -15.92
C ALA A 243 -14.96 -3.97 -15.53
N GLN A 244 -14.68 -2.95 -16.32
CA GLN A 244 -13.71 -1.92 -15.93
C GLN A 244 -14.24 -1.20 -14.69
N SER A 245 -13.41 -0.95 -13.67
CA SER A 245 -13.85 -0.15 -12.52
C SER A 245 -13.67 1.35 -12.75
N VAL A 246 -14.60 2.12 -12.19
CA VAL A 246 -14.42 3.53 -11.81
C VAL A 246 -14.31 3.55 -10.30
N GLU A 247 -13.26 4.16 -9.77
CA GLU A 247 -13.07 4.35 -8.34
C GLU A 247 -13.55 5.75 -7.94
N ALA A 248 -14.28 5.86 -6.84
CA ALA A 248 -14.74 7.13 -6.29
C ALA A 248 -14.60 7.17 -4.76
N THR A 249 -14.31 8.34 -4.19
CA THR A 249 -14.33 8.56 -2.73
C THR A 249 -15.63 9.23 -2.32
N VAL A 250 -16.39 8.57 -1.45
CA VAL A 250 -17.64 9.05 -0.87
C VAL A 250 -17.39 9.44 0.59
N LEU A 251 -17.80 10.64 1.00
CA LEU A 251 -17.67 11.10 2.39
C LEU A 251 -19.05 11.36 2.99
N ASN A 252 -19.21 11.05 4.28
CA ASN A 252 -20.33 11.54 5.07
C ASN A 252 -19.91 12.84 5.77
N LEU A 253 -20.42 13.97 5.30
CA LEU A 253 -20.21 15.29 5.91
C LEU A 253 -21.29 15.65 6.93
N GLY A 254 -22.29 14.78 7.09
CA GLY A 254 -23.37 14.90 8.04
C GLY A 254 -22.93 14.65 9.49
N THR A 255 -23.70 15.18 10.43
CA THR A 255 -23.66 14.78 11.85
C THR A 255 -24.38 13.46 12.14
N GLU A 256 -25.16 12.94 11.19
CA GLU A 256 -25.85 11.65 11.29
C GLU A 256 -25.14 10.55 10.49
N TRP A 257 -25.32 9.29 10.92
CA TRP A 257 -24.81 8.13 10.20
C TRP A 257 -25.56 7.85 8.90
N ILE A 258 -24.83 7.44 7.87
CA ILE A 258 -25.39 6.70 6.75
C ILE A 258 -25.45 5.21 7.13
N THR A 259 -26.61 4.60 6.88
CA THR A 259 -26.95 3.24 7.32
C THR A 259 -27.50 2.40 6.16
N ALA A 260 -27.55 1.08 6.33
CA ALA A 260 -28.06 0.17 5.30
C ALA A 260 -29.53 0.47 4.94
N ALA A 261 -30.30 1.08 5.86
CA ALA A 261 -31.67 1.51 5.63
C ALA A 261 -31.79 2.69 4.65
N ASP A 262 -30.77 3.55 4.55
CA ASP A 262 -30.73 4.67 3.61
C ASP A 262 -30.56 4.19 2.15
N GLY A 263 -29.97 3.01 1.97
CA GLY A 263 -29.78 2.41 0.65
C GLY A 263 -28.87 3.24 -0.26
N LEU A 264 -27.83 3.87 0.31
CA LEU A 264 -26.86 4.66 -0.46
C LEU A 264 -26.07 3.77 -1.42
N ALA A 265 -26.11 4.15 -2.70
CA ALA A 265 -25.36 3.52 -3.77
C ALA A 265 -24.71 4.56 -4.69
N VAL A 266 -23.70 4.15 -5.45
CA VAL A 266 -22.98 5.00 -6.40
C VAL A 266 -22.95 4.33 -7.77
N ARG A 267 -23.25 5.12 -8.81
CA ARG A 267 -23.26 4.68 -10.21
C ARG A 267 -22.58 5.71 -11.11
N VAL A 268 -22.23 5.31 -12.32
CA VAL A 268 -21.66 6.16 -13.36
C VAL A 268 -22.65 6.33 -14.51
N ASP A 269 -22.97 7.58 -14.83
CA ASP A 269 -23.70 7.98 -16.04
C ASP A 269 -22.71 8.58 -17.04
N VAL A 270 -22.47 7.88 -18.15
CA VAL A 270 -21.55 8.35 -19.20
C VAL A 270 -22.04 7.86 -20.57
N ARG A 271 -21.92 8.68 -21.61
CA ARG A 271 -22.25 8.24 -22.97
C ARG A 271 -21.18 7.26 -23.47
N GLY A 272 -21.60 6.11 -23.99
CA GLY A 272 -20.68 5.09 -24.53
C GLY A 272 -20.27 4.00 -23.54
N ALA A 273 -20.77 4.01 -22.30
CA ALA A 273 -20.68 2.89 -21.37
C ALA A 273 -21.89 2.88 -20.44
N ARG A 274 -22.18 1.73 -19.83
CA ARG A 274 -23.21 1.61 -18.78
C ARG A 274 -22.58 1.13 -17.48
N THR A 275 -23.11 1.57 -16.34
CA THR A 275 -22.85 0.88 -15.06
C THR A 275 -23.40 -0.54 -15.15
N THR A 276 -22.57 -1.54 -14.87
CA THR A 276 -22.98 -2.94 -14.69
C THR A 276 -23.10 -3.31 -13.22
N GLU A 277 -22.26 -2.72 -12.36
CA GLU A 277 -22.17 -3.06 -10.94
C GLU A 277 -22.07 -1.75 -10.11
N PRO A 278 -23.21 -1.19 -9.66
CA PRO A 278 -23.21 -0.04 -8.76
C PRO A 278 -22.56 -0.38 -7.42
N ALA A 279 -21.75 0.53 -6.88
CA ALA A 279 -21.21 0.35 -5.54
C ALA A 279 -22.29 0.62 -4.49
N THR A 280 -22.29 -0.13 -3.38
CA THR A 280 -23.16 0.15 -2.22
C THR A 280 -22.32 0.68 -1.06
N VAL A 281 -22.84 1.67 -0.33
CA VAL A 281 -22.28 2.14 0.95
C VAL A 281 -23.33 1.90 2.03
N ARG A 282 -23.10 0.86 2.84
CA ARG A 282 -24.02 0.42 3.91
C ARG A 282 -23.80 1.19 5.20
N TRP A 283 -22.57 1.55 5.51
CA TRP A 283 -22.21 2.17 6.79
C TRP A 283 -21.18 3.26 6.53
N LEU A 284 -21.49 4.49 6.94
CA LEU A 284 -20.55 5.60 6.90
C LEU A 284 -20.84 6.56 8.05
N ALA A 285 -19.96 6.58 9.06
CA ALA A 285 -20.14 7.42 10.24
C ALA A 285 -19.90 8.92 9.90
N PRO A 286 -20.39 9.85 10.73
CA PRO A 286 -20.11 11.28 10.59
C PRO A 286 -18.61 11.56 10.41
N GLY A 287 -18.23 12.18 9.28
CA GLY A 287 -16.86 12.50 8.89
C GLY A 287 -15.99 11.32 8.47
N GLU A 288 -16.55 10.15 8.17
CA GLU A 288 -15.82 9.02 7.57
C GLU A 288 -15.88 9.08 6.04
N GLU A 289 -14.95 8.38 5.39
CA GLU A 289 -14.91 8.20 3.94
C GLU A 289 -14.85 6.73 3.52
N ALA A 290 -15.36 6.46 2.32
CA ALA A 290 -15.33 5.15 1.69
C ALA A 290 -14.86 5.28 0.24
N ARG A 291 -13.77 4.59 -0.11
CA ARG A 291 -13.34 4.38 -1.50
C ARG A 291 -14.13 3.22 -2.08
N VAL A 292 -14.92 3.50 -3.12
CA VAL A 292 -15.85 2.55 -3.74
C VAL A 292 -15.47 2.23 -5.18
N ARG A 293 -15.68 0.97 -5.58
CA ARG A 293 -15.38 0.43 -6.91
C ARG A 293 -16.71 0.25 -7.66
N ILE A 294 -16.90 0.93 -8.79
CA ILE A 294 -18.14 0.90 -9.59
C ILE A 294 -17.83 0.22 -10.93
N GLY A 295 -18.47 -0.89 -11.25
CA GLY A 295 -18.23 -1.61 -12.50
C GLY A 295 -18.96 -0.93 -13.67
N ILE A 296 -18.22 -0.59 -14.72
CA ILE A 296 -18.76 -0.09 -15.99
C ILE A 296 -18.41 -1.06 -17.14
N ARG A 297 -19.29 -1.11 -18.14
CA ARG A 297 -19.03 -1.81 -19.40
C ARG A 297 -19.29 -0.89 -20.59
N ARG A 298 -18.22 -0.64 -21.34
CA ARG A 298 -18.21 0.06 -22.63
C ARG A 298 -19.25 -0.53 -23.59
N GLU A 299 -19.91 0.33 -24.34
CA GLU A 299 -20.89 -0.05 -25.36
C GLU A 299 -20.19 -0.62 -26.61
N HIS A 300 -20.94 -1.41 -27.39
CA HIS A 300 -20.41 -1.96 -28.64
C HIS A 300 -20.11 -0.83 -29.64
N GLY A 301 -18.97 -0.92 -30.34
CA GLY A 301 -18.51 0.10 -31.29
C GLY A 301 -17.74 1.29 -30.67
N VAL A 302 -17.84 1.54 -29.37
CA VAL A 302 -17.01 2.54 -28.68
C VAL A 302 -15.58 2.00 -28.57
N ARG A 303 -14.56 2.80 -28.91
CA ARG A 303 -13.15 2.37 -28.86
C ARG A 303 -12.62 2.37 -27.43
N GLU A 304 -11.59 1.57 -27.16
CA GLU A 304 -10.87 1.61 -25.88
C GLU A 304 -10.01 2.87 -25.78
N GLY A 305 -9.87 3.42 -24.58
CA GLY A 305 -9.26 4.73 -24.39
C GLY A 305 -10.15 5.91 -24.79
N THR A 306 -11.45 5.69 -25.08
CA THR A 306 -12.36 6.80 -25.41
C THR A 306 -12.51 7.73 -24.21
N GLN A 307 -12.08 8.98 -24.34
CA GLN A 307 -12.29 10.03 -23.36
C GLN A 307 -13.74 10.51 -23.41
N ALA A 308 -14.41 10.56 -22.26
CA ALA A 308 -15.78 11.04 -22.13
C ALA A 308 -15.98 11.75 -20.79
N THR A 309 -16.69 12.88 -20.77
CA THR A 309 -17.19 13.46 -19.52
C THR A 309 -18.38 12.64 -19.04
N GLY A 310 -18.27 12.06 -17.85
CA GLY A 310 -19.35 11.34 -17.19
C GLY A 310 -19.70 11.96 -15.83
N THR A 311 -20.82 11.54 -15.27
CA THR A 311 -21.27 11.94 -13.94
C THR A 311 -21.24 10.72 -13.03
N VAL A 312 -20.50 10.81 -11.92
CA VAL A 312 -20.61 9.85 -10.83
C VAL A 312 -21.69 10.32 -9.88
N VAL A 313 -22.72 9.50 -9.67
CA VAL A 313 -23.94 9.85 -8.96
C VAL A 313 -24.07 9.00 -7.70
N ALA A 314 -24.05 9.64 -6.53
CA ALA A 314 -24.44 9.05 -5.27
C ALA A 314 -25.96 9.23 -5.08
N TYR A 315 -26.68 8.12 -4.85
CA TYR A 315 -28.14 8.11 -4.82
C TYR A 315 -28.67 7.17 -3.73
N THR A 316 -29.90 7.43 -3.31
CA THR A 316 -30.68 6.60 -2.38
C THR A 316 -32.02 6.23 -3.02
N ARG A 317 -32.87 5.53 -2.27
CA ARG A 317 -34.27 5.29 -2.67
C ARG A 317 -35.08 6.58 -2.89
N ASN A 318 -34.65 7.69 -2.31
CA ASN A 318 -35.34 8.99 -2.38
C ASN A 318 -34.81 9.89 -3.52
N GLY A 319 -33.81 9.43 -4.29
CA GLY A 319 -33.22 10.16 -5.42
C GLY A 319 -31.71 10.38 -5.29
N THR A 320 -31.15 11.22 -6.16
CA THR A 320 -29.75 11.67 -6.10
C THR A 320 -29.51 12.45 -4.81
N VAL A 321 -28.43 12.11 -4.10
CA VAL A 321 -27.95 12.84 -2.92
C VAL A 321 -26.84 13.80 -3.31
N ASP A 322 -25.91 13.35 -4.14
CA ASP A 322 -24.83 14.17 -4.70
C ASP A 322 -24.38 13.62 -6.06
N GLN A 323 -23.75 14.46 -6.88
CA GLN A 323 -23.21 14.06 -8.17
C GLN A 323 -21.99 14.89 -8.59
N ARG A 324 -20.98 14.21 -9.14
CA ARG A 324 -19.75 14.83 -9.62
C ARG A 324 -19.52 14.55 -11.11
N SER A 325 -19.41 15.62 -11.90
CA SER A 325 -18.90 15.53 -13.28
C SER A 325 -17.39 15.26 -13.24
N THR A 326 -16.92 14.28 -14.01
CA THR A 326 -15.50 13.89 -14.05
C THR A 326 -15.10 13.40 -15.46
N PRO A 327 -13.86 13.63 -15.93
CA PRO A 327 -13.34 12.95 -17.11
C PRO A 327 -13.17 11.45 -16.83
N LEU A 328 -13.64 10.62 -17.76
CA LEU A 328 -13.56 9.16 -17.72
C LEU A 328 -12.92 8.63 -19.00
N VAL A 329 -12.15 7.55 -18.85
CA VAL A 329 -11.56 6.75 -19.92
C VAL A 329 -12.36 5.46 -20.04
N LEU A 330 -12.99 5.23 -21.20
CA LEU A 330 -13.84 4.06 -21.45
C LEU A 330 -13.03 2.93 -22.11
N GLY A 331 -12.86 1.83 -21.39
CA GLY A 331 -11.98 0.71 -21.75
C GLY A 331 -10.49 1.04 -21.57
N VAL A 332 -9.67 0.00 -21.44
CA VAL A 332 -8.21 0.12 -21.23
C VAL A 332 -7.49 0.02 -22.58
N PRO A 333 -6.95 1.12 -23.12
CA PRO A 333 -6.22 1.09 -24.40
C PRO A 333 -4.95 0.24 -24.29
N ASP A 334 -4.40 -0.20 -25.42
CA ASP A 334 -3.10 -0.90 -25.43
C ASP A 334 -1.98 0.01 -24.92
N TYR A 335 -1.26 -0.49 -23.93
CA TYR A 335 -0.12 0.19 -23.32
C TYR A 335 0.98 0.40 -24.35
N GLN A 336 1.42 1.64 -24.48
CA GLN A 336 2.55 2.03 -25.33
C GLN A 336 3.82 2.12 -24.48
N PRO A 337 5.03 1.91 -25.06
CA PRO A 337 6.30 1.92 -24.33
C PRO A 337 6.78 3.35 -24.00
N VAL A 338 5.90 4.16 -23.40
CA VAL A 338 6.13 5.56 -22.99
C VAL A 338 5.46 5.82 -21.65
N ASP A 339 6.09 6.64 -20.80
CA ASP A 339 5.72 6.73 -19.38
C ASP A 339 4.27 7.18 -19.17
N GLY A 340 3.78 8.16 -19.93
CA GLY A 340 2.40 8.64 -19.85
C GLY A 340 1.32 7.64 -20.29
N SER A 341 1.69 6.53 -20.93
CA SER A 341 0.78 5.40 -21.18
C SER A 341 0.89 4.36 -20.07
N LEU A 342 2.11 4.00 -19.68
CA LEU A 342 2.37 2.99 -18.66
C LEU A 342 1.87 3.43 -17.26
N SER A 343 1.96 4.71 -16.92
CA SER A 343 1.50 5.27 -15.64
C SER A 343 -0.03 5.26 -15.44
N THR A 344 -0.78 4.79 -16.43
CA THR A 344 -2.23 4.50 -16.30
C THR A 344 -2.50 3.10 -15.75
N HIS A 345 -1.51 2.22 -15.74
CA HIS A 345 -1.56 0.97 -14.99
C HIS A 345 -1.46 1.27 -13.48
N GLN A 346 -2.05 0.43 -12.65
CA GLN A 346 -2.03 0.58 -11.19
C GLN A 346 -2.09 -0.79 -10.51
N SER A 347 -1.68 -0.84 -9.23
CA SER A 347 -1.81 -2.05 -8.39
C SER A 347 -3.23 -2.64 -8.46
N PRO A 348 -3.38 -3.93 -8.78
CA PRO A 348 -4.68 -4.55 -8.98
C PRO A 348 -5.37 -4.84 -7.64
N TYR A 349 -6.68 -5.04 -7.69
CA TYR A 349 -7.47 -5.18 -6.47
C TYR A 349 -7.12 -6.44 -5.68
N TRP A 350 -6.83 -7.56 -6.36
CA TRP A 350 -6.38 -8.77 -5.67
C TRP A 350 -5.10 -8.53 -4.86
N PHE A 351 -4.14 -7.76 -5.37
CA PHE A 351 -2.88 -7.46 -4.68
C PHE A 351 -3.12 -6.51 -3.51
N ASN A 352 -4.01 -5.53 -3.69
CA ASN A 352 -4.41 -4.62 -2.62
C ASN A 352 -5.13 -5.33 -1.47
N ASP A 353 -5.90 -6.37 -1.77
CA ASP A 353 -6.70 -7.14 -0.82
C ASP A 353 -5.87 -8.31 -0.21
N ALA A 354 -4.74 -8.70 -0.82
CA ALA A 354 -3.88 -9.85 -0.46
C ALA A 354 -3.07 -9.70 0.83
N LYS A 355 -2.51 -8.51 1.11
CA LYS A 355 -1.74 -8.11 2.30
C LYS A 355 -0.43 -8.86 2.63
N PHE A 356 -0.36 -10.17 2.47
CA PHE A 356 0.76 -10.99 2.93
C PHE A 356 1.22 -11.98 1.85
N GLY A 357 2.52 -11.98 1.56
CA GLY A 357 3.15 -12.87 0.60
C GLY A 357 4.50 -13.40 1.09
N ILE A 358 4.97 -14.47 0.44
CA ILE A 358 6.28 -15.09 0.72
C ILE A 358 7.28 -14.75 -0.37
N PHE A 359 8.38 -14.11 -0.01
CA PHE A 359 9.55 -13.95 -0.88
C PHE A 359 10.45 -15.20 -0.74
N ILE A 360 11.16 -15.56 -1.81
CA ILE A 360 12.02 -16.74 -1.82
C ILE A 360 13.33 -16.40 -2.54
N HIS A 361 14.39 -16.15 -1.78
CA HIS A 361 15.75 -16.03 -2.33
C HIS A 361 16.45 -17.39 -2.32
N TRP A 362 16.49 -18.00 -3.50
CA TRP A 362 17.09 -19.30 -3.75
C TRP A 362 17.93 -19.27 -5.03
N GLY A 363 19.16 -19.77 -4.96
CA GLY A 363 20.11 -19.72 -6.08
C GLY A 363 21.41 -20.44 -5.76
N VAL A 364 22.46 -20.16 -6.53
CA VAL A 364 23.77 -20.82 -6.33
C VAL A 364 24.38 -20.40 -5.00
N TYR A 365 24.12 -19.17 -4.53
CA TYR A 365 24.50 -18.68 -3.19
C TYR A 365 23.96 -19.53 -2.04
N SER A 366 22.87 -20.30 -2.23
CA SER A 366 22.35 -21.23 -1.23
C SER A 366 23.24 -22.46 -0.99
N VAL A 367 24.33 -22.62 -1.77
CA VAL A 367 25.38 -23.64 -1.56
C VAL A 367 26.41 -23.17 -0.51
N PRO A 368 27.17 -22.07 -0.70
CA PRO A 368 28.06 -21.57 0.34
C PRO A 368 27.28 -21.10 1.57
N ALA A 369 26.11 -20.49 1.37
CA ALA A 369 25.11 -20.17 2.38
C ALA A 369 25.70 -19.54 3.66
N TRP A 370 26.51 -18.49 3.52
CA TRP A 370 27.23 -17.92 4.66
C TRP A 370 27.43 -16.40 4.53
N SER A 371 27.09 -15.68 5.58
CA SER A 371 27.52 -14.31 5.84
C SER A 371 27.56 -14.08 7.36
N PRO A 372 28.27 -13.07 7.88
CA PRO A 372 28.21 -12.72 9.29
C PRO A 372 26.75 -12.42 9.73
N PRO A 373 26.17 -13.20 10.68
CA PRO A 373 24.76 -13.10 11.03
C PRO A 373 24.32 -11.69 11.44
N GLY A 374 23.17 -11.25 10.95
CA GLY A 374 22.61 -9.93 11.24
C GLY A 374 23.35 -8.73 10.66
N LYS A 375 24.43 -8.91 9.88
CA LYS A 375 25.23 -7.79 9.33
C LYS A 375 25.01 -7.53 7.85
N GLN A 376 25.06 -8.57 7.02
CA GLN A 376 25.02 -8.44 5.57
C GLN A 376 24.37 -9.67 4.91
N TYR A 377 24.06 -9.54 3.63
CA TYR A 377 23.32 -10.51 2.83
C TYR A 377 24.17 -11.73 2.47
N ALA A 378 23.59 -12.94 2.52
CA ALA A 378 24.26 -14.19 2.12
C ALA A 378 24.11 -14.46 0.61
N GLU A 379 23.02 -13.99 -0.01
CA GLU A 379 22.79 -14.05 -1.46
C GLU A 379 23.71 -13.14 -2.28
N TRP A 380 24.44 -12.25 -1.59
CA TRP A 380 25.53 -11.42 -2.12
C TRP A 380 26.92 -12.10 -2.04
N TYR A 381 26.99 -13.40 -1.71
CA TYR A 381 28.24 -14.12 -1.45
C TYR A 381 29.34 -13.88 -2.50
N TRP A 382 29.01 -13.95 -3.79
CA TRP A 382 30.00 -13.74 -4.86
C TRP A 382 30.59 -12.33 -4.85
N GLN A 383 29.81 -11.31 -4.49
CA GLN A 383 30.32 -9.94 -4.35
C GLN A 383 31.21 -9.81 -3.11
N TRP A 384 30.78 -10.36 -1.98
CA TRP A 384 31.54 -10.26 -0.73
C TRP A 384 32.86 -11.04 -0.74
N MET A 385 32.96 -12.14 -1.50
CA MET A 385 34.23 -12.86 -1.68
C MET A 385 35.23 -12.12 -2.59
N GLN A 386 34.87 -10.98 -3.21
CA GLN A 386 35.80 -10.16 -4.01
C GLN A 386 36.51 -9.06 -3.19
N ASP A 387 36.04 -8.73 -1.98
CA ASP A 387 36.61 -7.68 -1.14
C ASP A 387 37.50 -8.30 -0.04
N PRO A 388 38.84 -8.09 -0.07
CA PRO A 388 39.76 -8.58 0.96
C PRO A 388 39.47 -8.08 2.38
N ASN A 389 38.68 -7.01 2.53
CA ASN A 389 38.27 -6.46 3.83
C ASN A 389 36.96 -7.06 4.34
N ASN A 390 36.21 -7.78 3.51
CA ASN A 390 34.96 -8.41 3.90
C ASN A 390 35.20 -9.79 4.52
N ALA A 391 34.45 -10.13 5.57
CA ALA A 391 34.59 -11.41 6.28
C ALA A 391 34.33 -12.66 5.41
N VAL A 392 33.65 -12.52 4.26
CA VAL A 392 33.42 -13.63 3.32
C VAL A 392 34.69 -14.02 2.57
N PHE A 393 35.60 -13.09 2.28
CA PHE A 393 36.86 -13.36 1.57
C PHE A 393 37.80 -14.35 2.31
N PRO A 394 38.15 -14.16 3.60
CA PRO A 394 38.96 -15.14 4.34
C PRO A 394 38.15 -16.42 4.61
N TYR A 395 36.86 -16.32 4.94
CA TYR A 395 35.99 -17.49 5.13
C TYR A 395 35.99 -18.41 3.90
N HIS A 396 35.89 -17.84 2.69
CA HIS A 396 35.94 -18.60 1.45
C HIS A 396 37.29 -19.28 1.25
N LYS A 397 38.39 -18.55 1.46
CA LYS A 397 39.76 -19.06 1.37
C LYS A 397 40.01 -20.22 2.34
N GLU A 398 39.54 -20.09 3.58
CA GLU A 398 39.71 -21.10 4.64
C GLU A 398 38.83 -22.34 4.43
N THR A 399 37.61 -22.15 3.89
CA THR A 399 36.64 -23.25 3.72
C THR A 399 36.79 -24.01 2.41
N TYR A 400 37.12 -23.31 1.31
CA TYR A 400 37.12 -23.87 -0.06
C TYR A 400 38.48 -23.77 -0.76
N GLY A 401 39.36 -22.86 -0.33
CA GLY A 401 40.70 -22.66 -0.89
C GLY A 401 40.75 -21.62 -2.02
N GLU A 402 41.92 -21.03 -2.25
CA GLU A 402 42.11 -19.91 -3.19
C GLU A 402 41.81 -20.25 -4.67
N ASN A 403 41.87 -21.54 -5.03
CA ASN A 403 41.61 -22.02 -6.39
C ASN A 403 40.15 -22.38 -6.64
N PHE A 404 39.32 -22.39 -5.59
CA PHE A 404 37.88 -22.58 -5.71
C PHE A 404 37.25 -21.23 -6.10
N ASN A 405 36.42 -21.24 -7.15
CA ASN A 405 35.77 -20.03 -7.67
C ASN A 405 34.26 -20.16 -7.49
N TYR A 406 33.54 -19.04 -7.58
CA TYR A 406 32.09 -19.06 -7.32
C TYR A 406 31.31 -20.05 -8.19
N ASP A 407 31.67 -20.16 -9.46
CA ASP A 407 31.01 -21.07 -10.41
C ASP A 407 31.23 -22.56 -10.09
N ASP A 408 32.24 -22.91 -9.28
CA ASP A 408 32.47 -24.27 -8.80
C ASP A 408 31.40 -24.74 -7.78
N PHE A 409 30.53 -23.81 -7.31
CA PHE A 409 29.29 -24.15 -6.58
C PHE A 409 28.14 -24.58 -7.49
N ILE A 410 28.13 -24.25 -8.78
CA ILE A 410 27.01 -24.56 -9.69
C ILE A 410 26.67 -26.06 -9.74
N PRO A 411 27.63 -27.01 -9.78
CA PRO A 411 27.34 -28.45 -9.74
C PRO A 411 26.78 -28.93 -8.40
N GLN A 412 26.97 -28.16 -7.32
CA GLN A 412 26.54 -28.48 -5.95
C GLN A 412 25.14 -27.94 -5.64
N PHE A 413 24.62 -27.02 -6.45
CA PHE A 413 23.22 -26.64 -6.44
C PHE A 413 22.40 -27.75 -7.12
N THR A 414 21.92 -28.73 -6.35
CA THR A 414 21.26 -29.92 -6.91
C THR A 414 19.73 -29.86 -6.89
N ALA A 415 19.13 -29.09 -5.98
CA ALA A 415 17.68 -29.09 -5.71
C ALA A 415 17.07 -30.51 -5.53
N GLU A 416 17.85 -31.48 -5.06
CA GLU A 416 17.48 -32.91 -5.03
C GLU A 416 16.23 -33.23 -4.17
N LYS A 417 15.94 -32.39 -3.17
CA LYS A 417 14.78 -32.47 -2.26
C LYS A 417 13.74 -31.38 -2.52
N PHE A 418 13.87 -30.61 -3.61
CA PHE A 418 12.87 -29.61 -3.99
C PHE A 418 11.55 -30.28 -4.40
N ASP A 419 10.57 -30.22 -3.50
CA ASP A 419 9.16 -30.50 -3.77
C ASP A 419 8.37 -29.18 -3.77
N PRO A 420 7.92 -28.68 -4.96
CA PRO A 420 7.14 -27.47 -5.04
C PRO A 420 5.79 -27.59 -4.30
N ARG A 421 5.21 -28.79 -4.18
CA ARG A 421 3.93 -28.97 -3.48
C ARG A 421 4.06 -28.70 -1.99
N SER A 422 5.11 -29.21 -1.35
CA SER A 422 5.39 -28.95 0.07
C SER A 422 5.69 -27.48 0.36
N TRP A 423 6.40 -26.79 -0.54
CA TRP A 423 6.60 -25.33 -0.46
C TRP A 423 5.27 -24.56 -0.52
N LEU A 424 4.46 -24.81 -1.55
CA LEU A 424 3.18 -24.14 -1.74
C LEU A 424 2.20 -24.41 -0.59
N GLN A 425 2.17 -25.64 -0.06
CA GLN A 425 1.37 -25.96 1.11
C GLN A 425 1.83 -25.16 2.34
N LEU A 426 3.15 -25.02 2.56
CA LEU A 426 3.66 -24.18 3.65
C LEU A 426 3.26 -22.70 3.48
N PHE A 427 3.23 -22.17 2.26
CA PHE A 427 2.80 -20.79 2.01
C PHE A 427 1.30 -20.60 2.29
N VAL A 428 0.47 -21.59 1.93
CA VAL A 428 -0.96 -21.62 2.30
C VAL A 428 -1.13 -21.75 3.81
N ASP A 429 -0.37 -22.64 4.47
CA ASP A 429 -0.39 -22.82 5.93
C ASP A 429 -0.02 -21.53 6.65
N ALA A 430 0.91 -20.73 6.09
CA ALA A 430 1.32 -19.42 6.59
C ALA A 430 0.26 -18.32 6.38
N GLY A 431 -0.81 -18.59 5.61
CA GLY A 431 -1.84 -17.61 5.26
C GLY A 431 -1.47 -16.70 4.09
N ALA A 432 -0.34 -16.90 3.40
CA ALA A 432 0.03 -16.07 2.26
C ALA A 432 -1.02 -16.12 1.14
N LYS A 433 -1.11 -15.03 0.36
CA LYS A 433 -2.00 -14.92 -0.82
C LYS A 433 -1.23 -14.88 -2.14
N TYR A 434 0.07 -14.68 -2.07
CA TYR A 434 0.99 -14.70 -3.20
C TYR A 434 2.39 -15.10 -2.73
N TYR A 435 3.25 -15.44 -3.67
CA TYR A 435 4.68 -15.62 -3.42
C TYR A 435 5.51 -15.00 -4.55
N VAL A 436 6.78 -14.70 -4.30
CA VAL A 436 7.73 -14.16 -5.28
C VAL A 436 9.01 -14.99 -5.22
N LEU A 437 9.34 -15.71 -6.29
CA LEU A 437 10.60 -16.48 -6.38
C LEU A 437 11.66 -15.68 -7.14
N THR A 438 12.91 -15.66 -6.67
CA THR A 438 14.07 -15.19 -7.46
C THR A 438 14.23 -16.02 -8.73
N SER A 439 13.73 -15.52 -9.87
CA SER A 439 13.94 -16.19 -11.15
C SER A 439 15.40 -16.12 -11.58
N LYS A 440 16.05 -14.97 -11.32
CA LYS A 440 17.48 -14.69 -11.48
C LYS A 440 17.89 -13.60 -10.49
N HIS A 441 18.90 -13.88 -9.68
CA HIS A 441 19.53 -12.90 -8.77
C HIS A 441 20.78 -12.26 -9.42
N HIS A 442 21.47 -11.35 -8.71
CA HIS A 442 22.60 -10.58 -9.25
C HIS A 442 23.79 -11.44 -9.77
N GLU A 443 23.89 -12.70 -9.34
CA GLU A 443 24.83 -13.73 -9.82
C GLU A 443 24.54 -14.25 -11.25
N GLY A 444 23.40 -13.87 -11.82
CA GLY A 444 23.00 -14.19 -13.19
C GLY A 444 22.58 -15.63 -13.47
N PHE A 445 22.51 -16.49 -12.45
CA PHE A 445 22.02 -17.85 -12.59
C PHE A 445 20.48 -17.87 -12.66
N ALA A 446 19.94 -18.31 -13.81
CA ALA A 446 18.50 -18.33 -14.04
C ALA A 446 17.87 -19.68 -13.63
N LEU A 447 16.80 -19.64 -12.83
CA LEU A 447 16.10 -20.84 -12.34
C LEU A 447 15.13 -21.47 -13.37
N TRP A 448 15.04 -20.90 -14.58
CA TRP A 448 14.21 -21.39 -15.68
C TRP A 448 15.07 -21.74 -16.92
N ASN A 449 14.50 -22.46 -17.89
CA ASN A 449 15.19 -22.78 -19.14
C ASN A 449 15.24 -21.59 -20.11
N SER A 450 16.14 -20.64 -19.85
CA SER A 450 16.36 -19.49 -20.73
C SER A 450 16.94 -19.91 -22.09
N LYS A 451 16.44 -19.33 -23.18
CA LYS A 451 16.96 -19.55 -24.54
C LYS A 451 18.18 -18.67 -24.81
N VAL A 452 18.28 -17.53 -24.13
CA VAL A 452 19.39 -16.56 -24.28
C VAL A 452 20.58 -16.82 -23.36
N SER A 453 20.49 -17.70 -22.36
CA SER A 453 21.64 -18.08 -21.50
C SER A 453 21.77 -19.59 -21.38
N ASP A 454 23.00 -20.12 -21.27
CA ASP A 454 23.21 -21.50 -20.83
C ASP A 454 23.42 -21.62 -19.31
N ARG A 455 23.66 -20.50 -18.62
CA ARG A 455 23.76 -20.37 -17.16
C ARG A 455 22.38 -20.49 -16.49
N THR A 456 21.84 -21.70 -16.48
CA THR A 456 20.46 -21.98 -16.05
C THR A 456 20.37 -23.26 -15.22
N ALA A 457 19.41 -23.33 -14.29
CA ALA A 457 19.07 -24.55 -13.54
C ALA A 457 18.61 -25.71 -14.45
N ALA A 458 18.05 -25.39 -15.63
CA ALA A 458 17.64 -26.39 -16.61
C ALA A 458 18.83 -27.06 -17.32
N LYS A 459 19.98 -26.38 -17.43
CA LYS A 459 21.16 -26.85 -18.17
C LYS A 459 22.36 -27.15 -17.28
N MET A 460 22.35 -26.70 -16.03
CA MET A 460 23.43 -26.82 -15.05
C MET A 460 22.85 -27.19 -13.68
N GLY A 461 23.68 -27.64 -12.73
CA GLY A 461 23.24 -28.03 -11.38
C GLY A 461 22.04 -29.00 -11.42
N PRO A 462 20.81 -28.60 -11.07
CA PRO A 462 19.65 -29.49 -10.96
C PRO A 462 19.18 -30.15 -12.24
N LYS A 463 19.52 -29.58 -13.42
CA LYS A 463 18.95 -29.96 -14.73
C LYS A 463 17.41 -29.91 -14.77
N ARG A 464 16.82 -28.97 -14.03
CA ARG A 464 15.36 -28.79 -13.81
C ARG A 464 14.93 -27.36 -14.11
N ASP A 465 13.71 -27.21 -14.61
CA ASP A 465 13.08 -25.89 -14.79
C ASP A 465 12.26 -25.56 -13.53
N LEU A 466 12.95 -25.03 -12.53
CA LEU A 466 12.43 -24.88 -11.17
C LEU A 466 11.27 -23.88 -11.12
N VAL A 467 11.33 -22.83 -11.96
CA VAL A 467 10.22 -21.87 -12.11
C VAL A 467 8.99 -22.55 -12.72
N LYS A 468 9.16 -23.33 -13.79
CA LYS A 468 8.06 -24.08 -14.41
C LYS A 468 7.42 -25.06 -13.43
N GLU A 469 8.24 -25.86 -12.75
CA GLU A 469 7.77 -26.86 -11.79
C GLU A 469 6.96 -26.24 -10.64
N LEU A 470 7.44 -25.12 -10.08
CA LEU A 470 6.70 -24.39 -9.03
C LEU A 470 5.38 -23.82 -9.53
N PHE A 471 5.37 -23.18 -10.71
CA PHE A 471 4.18 -22.53 -11.25
C PHE A 471 3.13 -23.54 -11.75
N GLU A 472 3.54 -24.68 -12.31
CA GLU A 472 2.63 -25.79 -12.64
C GLU A 472 2.05 -26.44 -11.39
N ALA A 473 2.84 -26.61 -10.33
CA ALA A 473 2.34 -27.07 -9.04
C ALA A 473 1.35 -26.07 -8.41
N SER A 474 1.63 -24.77 -8.46
CA SER A 474 0.75 -23.74 -7.89
C SER A 474 -0.62 -23.71 -8.57
N ARG A 475 -0.63 -23.63 -9.90
CA ARG A 475 -1.87 -23.70 -10.71
C ARG A 475 -2.69 -24.98 -10.46
N ARG A 476 -2.04 -26.08 -10.05
CA ARG A 476 -2.68 -27.38 -9.85
C ARG A 476 -3.17 -27.62 -8.41
N TYR A 477 -2.41 -27.20 -7.41
CA TYR A 477 -2.64 -27.55 -6.00
C TYR A 477 -3.05 -26.36 -5.12
N THR A 478 -2.67 -25.14 -5.52
CA THR A 478 -2.94 -23.90 -4.76
C THR A 478 -3.38 -22.76 -5.69
N PRO A 479 -4.43 -22.93 -6.53
CA PRO A 479 -4.88 -21.93 -7.51
C PRO A 479 -5.38 -20.62 -6.87
N GLN A 480 -5.52 -20.56 -5.55
CA GLN A 480 -5.79 -19.36 -4.76
C GLN A 480 -4.54 -18.50 -4.46
N LEU A 481 -3.33 -18.98 -4.78
CA LEU A 481 -2.10 -18.20 -4.67
C LEU A 481 -1.78 -17.52 -6.01
N HIS A 482 -1.48 -16.23 -5.96
CA HIS A 482 -0.88 -15.51 -7.09
C HIS A 482 0.64 -15.75 -7.15
N ASN A 483 1.19 -15.84 -8.35
CA ASN A 483 2.54 -16.35 -8.59
C ASN A 483 3.45 -15.24 -9.11
N GLY A 484 4.43 -14.83 -8.32
CA GLY A 484 5.37 -13.76 -8.64
C GLY A 484 6.76 -14.26 -8.99
N LEU A 485 7.48 -13.46 -9.78
CA LEU A 485 8.90 -13.66 -10.08
C LEU A 485 9.68 -12.39 -9.81
N TYR A 486 10.76 -12.54 -9.04
CA TYR A 486 11.79 -11.52 -8.92
C TYR A 486 12.77 -11.61 -10.09
N PHE A 487 13.26 -10.46 -10.54
CA PHE A 487 14.27 -10.36 -11.58
C PHE A 487 15.32 -9.28 -11.26
N SER A 488 16.57 -9.69 -11.06
CA SER A 488 17.69 -8.76 -10.96
C SER A 488 17.94 -8.07 -12.30
N MET A 489 17.80 -6.74 -12.32
CA MET A 489 18.15 -5.92 -13.48
C MET A 489 19.67 -5.96 -13.78
N PRO A 490 20.58 -5.75 -12.80
CA PRO A 490 22.02 -5.94 -13.01
C PRO A 490 22.42 -7.43 -13.02
N GLU A 491 23.64 -7.70 -13.49
CA GLU A 491 24.27 -9.02 -13.42
C GLU A 491 25.78 -8.84 -13.23
N TRP A 492 26.23 -8.80 -11.97
CA TRP A 492 27.52 -8.18 -11.60
C TRP A 492 28.76 -8.84 -12.22
N PHE A 493 28.64 -10.10 -12.64
CA PHE A 493 29.77 -10.88 -13.16
C PHE A 493 29.63 -11.23 -14.66
N ASN A 494 28.70 -10.58 -15.37
CA ASN A 494 28.49 -10.85 -16.79
C ASN A 494 29.60 -10.19 -17.66
N PRO A 495 30.29 -10.93 -18.56
CA PRO A 495 31.37 -10.39 -19.39
C PRO A 495 30.94 -9.40 -20.48
N ASP A 496 29.66 -9.26 -20.82
CA ASP A 496 29.16 -8.20 -21.72
C ASP A 496 29.09 -6.81 -21.01
N LEU A 497 29.69 -6.68 -19.81
CA LEU A 497 29.90 -5.44 -19.04
C LEU A 497 28.62 -4.61 -18.79
N PRO A 498 27.61 -5.16 -18.10
CA PRO A 498 26.40 -4.42 -17.77
C PRO A 498 26.68 -3.28 -16.79
N TRP A 499 25.70 -2.39 -16.63
CA TRP A 499 25.71 -1.41 -15.54
C TRP A 499 25.82 -2.15 -14.18
N MET A 500 26.78 -1.72 -13.36
CA MET A 500 27.22 -2.41 -12.14
C MET A 500 27.78 -3.84 -12.33
N GLY A 501 28.32 -4.20 -13.50
CA GLY A 501 28.98 -5.50 -13.68
C GLY A 501 30.26 -5.50 -14.50
N HIS A 502 31.01 -6.60 -14.37
CA HIS A 502 32.31 -6.82 -14.99
C HIS A 502 32.57 -8.31 -15.25
N ALA A 503 33.54 -8.65 -16.10
CA ALA A 503 33.98 -10.04 -16.26
C ALA A 503 34.56 -10.60 -14.93
N PRO A 504 34.36 -11.90 -14.62
CA PRO A 504 34.76 -12.46 -13.34
C PRO A 504 36.27 -12.67 -13.25
N ARG A 505 36.80 -12.55 -12.03
CA ARG A 505 38.20 -12.80 -11.69
C ARG A 505 38.30 -13.62 -10.42
N ASN A 506 39.40 -14.35 -10.28
CA ASN A 506 39.76 -15.01 -9.03
C ASN A 506 40.20 -13.95 -8.03
N PRO A 507 39.59 -13.85 -6.83
CA PRO A 507 39.80 -12.73 -5.92
C PRO A 507 41.17 -12.74 -5.23
N TYR A 508 41.87 -13.88 -5.23
CA TYR A 508 43.18 -14.04 -4.58
C TYR A 508 44.35 -13.80 -5.53
N THR A 509 44.19 -14.17 -6.80
CA THR A 509 45.26 -14.12 -7.82
C THR A 509 45.05 -13.05 -8.90
N GLY A 510 43.84 -12.49 -9.02
CA GLY A 510 43.47 -11.56 -10.09
C GLY A 510 43.29 -12.19 -11.48
N ALA A 511 43.50 -13.50 -11.60
CA ALA A 511 43.37 -14.25 -12.85
C ALA A 511 41.96 -14.12 -13.44
N ALA A 512 41.86 -14.02 -14.76
CA ALA A 512 40.57 -13.98 -15.45
C ALA A 512 39.88 -15.35 -15.34
N LEU A 513 38.58 -15.36 -15.07
CA LEU A 513 37.76 -16.56 -14.98
C LEU A 513 36.76 -16.66 -16.14
N PRO A 514 36.34 -17.87 -16.52
CA PRO A 514 35.16 -18.03 -17.36
C PRO A 514 33.91 -17.63 -16.58
N TYR A 515 32.94 -17.05 -17.28
CA TYR A 515 31.55 -16.98 -16.79
C TYR A 515 30.82 -18.22 -17.31
N THR A 516 30.51 -19.17 -16.44
CA THR A 516 30.02 -20.49 -16.84
C THR A 516 28.61 -20.38 -17.42
N GLY A 517 28.42 -20.89 -18.64
CA GLY A 517 27.15 -20.81 -19.38
C GLY A 517 26.95 -19.51 -20.18
N TYR A 518 27.99 -18.68 -20.28
CA TYR A 518 28.01 -17.49 -21.11
C TYR A 518 27.91 -17.78 -22.61
N ARG A 519 27.26 -16.88 -23.35
CA ARG A 519 27.39 -16.78 -24.81
C ARG A 519 27.64 -15.31 -25.16
N SER A 520 28.76 -15.05 -25.81
CA SER A 520 29.39 -13.74 -25.95
C SER A 520 28.79 -12.83 -27.02
N GLY A 521 29.01 -11.52 -26.86
CA GLY A 521 28.95 -10.55 -27.94
C GLY A 521 27.56 -9.99 -28.16
N ARG A 522 26.92 -9.53 -27.08
CA ARG A 522 25.53 -9.10 -27.06
C ARG A 522 25.35 -7.79 -26.34
N ASP A 523 24.36 -7.00 -26.77
CA ASP A 523 23.89 -5.90 -25.94
C ASP A 523 23.16 -6.51 -24.73
N PHE A 524 23.72 -6.32 -23.54
CA PHE A 524 23.18 -6.92 -22.32
C PHE A 524 21.72 -6.54 -22.08
N VAL A 525 21.27 -5.35 -22.48
CA VAL A 525 19.89 -4.90 -22.28
C VAL A 525 18.98 -5.48 -23.36
N ARG A 526 19.34 -5.32 -24.63
CA ARG A 526 18.49 -5.60 -25.80
C ARG A 526 18.47 -7.08 -26.19
N ASP A 527 19.59 -7.77 -26.07
CA ASP A 527 19.77 -9.15 -26.57
C ASP A 527 19.78 -10.20 -25.43
N TYR A 528 19.75 -9.77 -24.17
CA TYR A 528 19.83 -10.64 -23.00
C TYR A 528 18.79 -10.31 -21.91
N GLN A 529 18.94 -9.21 -21.17
CA GLN A 529 18.09 -8.83 -20.03
C GLN A 529 16.60 -8.72 -20.40
N ALA A 530 16.25 -7.89 -21.40
CA ALA A 530 14.86 -7.71 -21.78
C ALA A 530 14.25 -8.96 -22.45
N PRO A 531 14.96 -9.70 -23.33
CA PRO A 531 14.53 -11.03 -23.76
C PRO A 531 14.28 -12.02 -22.63
N GLN A 532 15.12 -12.05 -21.58
CA GLN A 532 14.86 -12.89 -20.40
C GLN A 532 13.54 -12.53 -19.71
N MET A 533 13.28 -11.23 -19.49
CA MET A 533 12.00 -10.82 -18.89
C MET A 533 10.80 -11.20 -19.77
N LEU A 534 10.92 -11.10 -21.10
CA LEU A 534 9.87 -11.51 -22.04
C LEU A 534 9.69 -13.05 -22.10
N GLU A 535 10.75 -13.84 -21.90
CA GLU A 535 10.63 -15.29 -21.69
C GLU A 535 9.77 -15.59 -20.46
N LEU A 536 9.93 -14.83 -19.37
CA LEU A 536 9.13 -14.96 -18.15
C LEU A 536 7.66 -14.59 -18.38
N VAL A 537 7.41 -13.41 -18.99
CA VAL A 537 6.06 -12.93 -19.35
C VAL A 537 5.30 -13.96 -20.18
N HIS A 538 5.87 -14.42 -21.30
CA HIS A 538 5.17 -15.28 -22.24
C HIS A 538 5.20 -16.78 -21.90
N GLY A 539 6.26 -17.24 -21.24
CA GLY A 539 6.46 -18.66 -20.95
C GLY A 539 5.88 -19.14 -19.61
N TYR A 540 5.78 -18.24 -18.63
CA TYR A 540 5.48 -18.60 -17.23
C TYR A 540 4.26 -17.88 -16.68
N ASP A 541 3.92 -16.70 -17.22
CA ASP A 541 2.72 -15.92 -16.90
C ASP A 541 2.63 -15.55 -15.40
N PRO A 542 3.57 -14.73 -14.89
CA PRO A 542 3.53 -14.25 -13.52
C PRO A 542 2.36 -13.27 -13.29
N ASP A 543 1.86 -13.24 -12.05
CA ASP A 543 0.96 -12.21 -11.51
C ASP A 543 1.73 -10.99 -11.03
N VAL A 544 2.98 -11.18 -10.55
CA VAL A 544 3.88 -10.13 -10.08
C VAL A 544 5.23 -10.23 -10.79
N ILE A 545 5.73 -9.13 -11.34
CA ILE A 545 7.15 -8.98 -11.67
C ILE A 545 7.77 -8.07 -10.61
N TRP A 546 8.79 -8.55 -9.92
CA TRP A 546 9.48 -7.82 -8.86
C TRP A 546 10.92 -7.56 -9.32
N CYS A 547 11.14 -6.44 -9.99
CA CYS A 547 12.47 -6.04 -10.45
C CYS A 547 13.33 -5.61 -9.27
N ASP A 548 14.65 -5.50 -9.45
CA ASP A 548 15.53 -5.02 -8.38
C ASP A 548 16.73 -4.22 -8.87
N ILE A 549 17.22 -3.32 -8.01
CA ILE A 549 18.25 -2.28 -8.20
C ILE A 549 17.91 -1.24 -9.30
N GLY A 550 17.43 -1.67 -10.46
CA GLY A 550 17.15 -0.81 -11.62
C GLY A 550 18.39 -0.61 -12.51
N GLY A 551 18.66 0.65 -12.91
CA GLY A 551 19.74 0.99 -13.83
C GLY A 551 19.41 0.77 -15.31
N ALA A 552 20.38 0.34 -16.10
CA ALA A 552 20.25 0.17 -17.56
C ALA A 552 19.17 -0.87 -17.93
N ASN A 553 18.21 -0.47 -18.77
CA ASN A 553 16.99 -1.25 -19.01
C ASN A 553 16.30 -0.98 -20.37
N ASP A 554 15.35 -1.85 -20.70
CA ASP A 554 14.33 -1.69 -21.76
C ASP A 554 12.91 -1.82 -21.16
N SER A 555 12.75 -1.44 -19.89
CA SER A 555 11.57 -1.75 -19.08
C SER A 555 10.28 -1.17 -19.64
N ARG A 556 10.34 -0.05 -20.38
CA ARG A 556 9.17 0.52 -21.06
C ARG A 556 8.54 -0.44 -22.06
N ARG A 557 9.37 -1.18 -22.83
CA ARG A 557 8.88 -2.19 -23.78
C ARG A 557 8.41 -3.45 -23.07
N VAL A 558 9.14 -3.89 -22.05
CA VAL A 558 8.80 -5.08 -21.25
C VAL A 558 7.48 -4.89 -20.51
N MET A 559 7.27 -3.74 -19.87
CA MET A 559 6.01 -3.40 -19.17
C MET A 559 4.83 -3.28 -20.13
N ALA A 560 5.01 -2.58 -21.27
CA ALA A 560 3.96 -2.48 -22.29
C ALA A 560 3.51 -3.88 -22.74
N GLU A 561 4.46 -4.77 -23.03
CA GLU A 561 4.15 -6.14 -23.42
C GLU A 561 3.53 -6.96 -22.27
N TYR A 562 4.03 -6.83 -21.03
CA TYR A 562 3.48 -7.53 -19.86
C TYR A 562 2.02 -7.17 -19.60
N PHE A 563 1.70 -5.87 -19.56
CA PHE A 563 0.35 -5.39 -19.33
C PHE A 563 -0.60 -5.74 -20.50
N ASN A 564 -0.13 -5.61 -21.75
CA ASN A 564 -0.92 -5.99 -22.92
C ASN A 564 -1.15 -7.52 -23.00
N HIS A 565 -0.11 -8.33 -22.73
CA HIS A 565 -0.20 -9.79 -22.69
C HIS A 565 -1.18 -10.29 -21.62
N ALA A 566 -1.30 -9.58 -20.50
CA ALA A 566 -2.25 -9.91 -19.44
C ALA A 566 -3.69 -9.46 -19.77
N LYS A 567 -3.88 -8.21 -20.24
CA LYS A 567 -5.22 -7.65 -20.50
C LYS A 567 -5.89 -8.23 -21.75
N ASN A 568 -5.14 -8.50 -22.83
CA ASN A 568 -5.68 -8.91 -24.14
C ASN A 568 -5.98 -10.42 -24.24
N ARG A 569 -6.07 -11.11 -23.10
CA ARG A 569 -6.39 -12.55 -23.00
C ARG A 569 -7.89 -12.82 -23.17
N PRO A 570 -8.30 -14.02 -23.62
CA PRO A 570 -9.71 -14.43 -23.62
C PRO A 570 -10.38 -14.34 -22.24
N ARG A 571 -9.62 -14.62 -21.17
CA ARG A 571 -9.92 -14.22 -19.79
C ARG A 571 -8.80 -13.27 -19.35
N ALA A 572 -9.08 -11.97 -19.38
CA ALA A 572 -8.15 -10.93 -18.97
C ALA A 572 -7.62 -11.21 -17.55
N LYS A 573 -6.32 -10.96 -17.35
CA LYS A 573 -5.62 -11.15 -16.08
C LYS A 573 -5.16 -9.79 -15.57
N GLU A 574 -5.33 -9.54 -14.29
CA GLU A 574 -4.71 -8.42 -13.59
C GLU A 574 -3.31 -8.80 -13.11
N VAL A 575 -2.29 -8.03 -13.47
CA VAL A 575 -0.88 -8.23 -13.11
C VAL A 575 -0.34 -7.03 -12.36
N THR A 576 0.88 -7.10 -11.82
CA THR A 576 1.52 -5.93 -11.20
C THR A 576 3.06 -5.92 -11.22
N ILE A 577 3.67 -4.74 -11.06
CA ILE A 577 5.12 -4.52 -11.06
C ILE A 577 5.60 -3.44 -10.05
N ASN A 578 6.75 -3.68 -9.42
CA ASN A 578 7.34 -2.78 -8.41
C ASN A 578 8.17 -1.61 -9.00
N ASP A 579 8.64 -0.73 -8.11
CA ASP A 579 9.35 0.52 -8.40
C ASP A 579 10.85 0.40 -8.73
N ARG A 580 11.39 -0.82 -8.85
CA ARG A 580 12.84 -1.07 -9.06
C ARG A 580 13.21 -1.48 -10.48
N SER A 581 12.36 -1.16 -11.46
CA SER A 581 12.55 -1.53 -12.88
C SER A 581 13.48 -0.59 -13.67
N GLY A 582 14.18 0.35 -13.01
CA GLY A 582 15.07 1.32 -13.67
C GLY A 582 14.36 2.46 -14.43
N ILE A 583 13.04 2.61 -14.24
CA ILE A 583 12.24 3.75 -14.72
C ILE A 583 11.28 4.20 -13.63
N GLY A 584 10.76 5.43 -13.73
CA GLY A 584 9.84 5.98 -12.72
C GLY A 584 8.44 5.35 -12.68
N VAL A 585 8.05 4.55 -13.66
CA VAL A 585 6.72 3.91 -13.73
C VAL A 585 6.70 2.55 -13.04
N HIS A 586 5.65 2.31 -12.25
CA HIS A 586 5.45 1.17 -11.36
C HIS A 586 4.03 1.21 -10.77
N ASP A 587 3.61 0.13 -10.11
CA ASP A 587 2.31 0.04 -9.44
C ASP A 587 2.35 0.27 -7.92
N PHE A 588 3.48 -0.07 -7.29
CA PHE A 588 3.69 0.04 -5.84
C PHE A 588 5.17 0.27 -5.47
N THR A 589 5.42 0.91 -4.32
CA THR A 589 6.78 1.12 -3.78
C THR A 589 7.27 -0.03 -2.90
N THR A 590 8.60 -0.15 -2.75
CA THR A 590 9.23 -1.26 -2.02
C THR A 590 10.25 -0.84 -0.94
N PRO A 591 9.81 -0.27 0.20
CA PRO A 591 10.68 -0.03 1.36
C PRO A 591 11.24 -1.34 1.93
N GLU A 592 12.56 -1.40 2.07
CA GLU A 592 13.30 -2.61 2.47
C GLU A 592 13.71 -2.53 3.94
N TYR A 593 13.40 -3.57 4.75
CA TYR A 593 13.59 -3.58 6.20
C TYR A 593 12.95 -2.37 6.95
N ALA A 594 12.04 -1.65 6.30
CA ALA A 594 11.49 -0.39 6.78
C ALA A 594 9.96 -0.32 6.57
N THR A 595 9.30 0.52 7.35
CA THR A 595 7.88 0.84 7.26
C THR A 595 7.70 2.35 7.29
N TYR A 596 6.58 2.85 6.79
CA TYR A 596 6.24 4.26 6.91
C TYR A 596 5.76 4.61 8.34
N PRO A 597 5.91 5.87 8.79
CA PRO A 597 5.43 6.29 10.11
C PRO A 597 3.90 6.37 10.19
N ASN A 598 3.21 6.64 9.08
CA ASN A 598 1.76 6.79 8.97
C ASN A 598 1.22 6.15 7.68
N THR A 599 -0.09 6.29 7.44
CA THR A 599 -0.77 5.89 6.21
C THR A 599 -0.12 6.47 4.96
N VAL A 600 0.09 5.63 3.93
CA VAL A 600 0.41 6.07 2.56
C VAL A 600 -0.75 5.71 1.64
N VAL A 601 -1.28 6.69 0.91
CA VAL A 601 -2.48 6.52 0.06
C VAL A 601 -2.17 5.73 -1.22
N ALA A 602 -0.97 5.92 -1.77
CA ALA A 602 -0.42 5.08 -2.84
C ALA A 602 -0.09 3.67 -2.31
N LYS A 603 -0.09 2.67 -3.19
CA LYS A 603 0.20 1.30 -2.78
C LYS A 603 1.70 1.09 -2.57
N TRP A 604 2.04 0.30 -1.56
CA TRP A 604 3.40 -0.07 -1.22
C TRP A 604 3.46 -1.50 -0.64
N GLU A 605 4.65 -2.07 -0.63
CA GLU A 605 4.96 -3.40 -0.11
C GLU A 605 6.30 -3.35 0.62
N ALA A 606 6.31 -3.62 1.93
CA ALA A 606 7.56 -3.80 2.66
C ALA A 606 8.11 -5.22 2.46
N SER A 607 9.42 -5.34 2.29
CA SER A 607 10.11 -6.64 2.23
C SER A 607 11.24 -6.74 3.26
N ARG A 608 11.45 -7.95 3.79
CA ARG A 608 12.59 -8.32 4.65
C ARG A 608 12.69 -9.83 4.84
N GLY A 609 13.88 -10.30 5.21
CA GLY A 609 14.10 -11.66 5.71
C GLY A 609 13.35 -11.97 7.00
N LEU A 610 12.99 -13.24 7.15
CA LEU A 610 12.81 -13.88 8.46
C LEU A 610 14.15 -14.06 9.18
N ASP A 611 15.24 -14.25 8.44
CA ASP A 611 16.61 -14.02 8.94
C ASP A 611 16.74 -12.53 9.35
N PRO A 612 17.49 -12.20 10.41
CA PRO A 612 17.63 -10.83 10.90
C PRO A 612 18.16 -9.83 9.86
N ARG A 613 18.86 -10.29 8.80
CA ARG A 613 19.38 -9.39 7.76
C ARG A 613 19.50 -10.00 6.36
N SER A 614 19.65 -11.32 6.21
CA SER A 614 19.81 -11.97 4.91
C SER A 614 18.47 -12.27 4.24
N TYR A 615 18.45 -12.38 2.91
CA TYR A 615 17.35 -13.04 2.20
C TYR A 615 17.72 -14.50 1.90
N GLY A 616 18.85 -14.71 1.21
CA GLY A 616 19.38 -16.04 0.95
C GLY A 616 19.73 -16.79 2.24
N TYR A 617 19.66 -18.13 2.18
CA TYR A 617 19.92 -18.99 3.35
C TYR A 617 21.30 -18.72 3.96
N ASN A 618 21.34 -18.38 5.25
CA ASN A 618 22.58 -18.24 6.01
C ASN A 618 22.71 -19.33 7.07
N LYS A 619 23.63 -20.27 6.85
CA LYS A 619 23.91 -21.38 7.78
C LYS A 619 24.62 -20.95 9.07
N ALA A 620 25.13 -19.71 9.13
CA ALA A 620 25.72 -19.14 10.33
C ALA A 620 24.68 -18.50 11.25
N THR A 621 23.47 -18.19 10.78
CA THR A 621 22.41 -17.60 11.62
C THR A 621 21.81 -18.70 12.52
N PRO A 622 21.93 -18.58 13.85
CA PRO A 622 21.28 -19.53 14.77
C PRO A 622 19.77 -19.28 14.82
N ASP A 623 18.99 -20.34 15.06
CA ASP A 623 17.53 -20.31 15.10
C ASP A 623 16.95 -19.22 16.03
N SER A 624 17.67 -18.86 17.09
CA SER A 624 17.29 -17.81 18.06
C SER A 624 17.41 -16.38 17.54
N MET A 625 17.99 -16.15 16.36
CA MET A 625 18.09 -14.82 15.73
C MET A 625 17.03 -14.59 14.64
N TYR A 626 16.34 -15.62 14.19
CA TYR A 626 15.21 -15.47 13.25
C TYR A 626 14.03 -14.79 13.94
N MET A 627 13.27 -14.01 13.17
CA MET A 627 12.06 -13.36 13.67
C MET A 627 11.13 -14.38 14.35
N THR A 628 10.61 -14.00 15.50
CA THR A 628 9.50 -14.68 16.17
C THR A 628 8.18 -14.47 15.39
N ALA A 629 7.20 -15.35 15.60
CA ALA A 629 5.86 -15.16 15.03
C ALA A 629 5.21 -13.86 15.53
N GLU A 630 5.56 -13.40 16.73
CA GLU A 630 5.11 -12.11 17.28
C GLU A 630 5.63 -10.93 16.45
N GLU A 631 6.94 -10.88 16.17
CA GLU A 631 7.53 -9.84 15.33
C GLU A 631 6.96 -9.85 13.90
N VAL A 632 6.70 -11.05 13.34
CA VAL A 632 6.07 -11.18 12.02
C VAL A 632 4.63 -10.64 12.04
N VAL A 633 3.82 -11.02 13.03
CA VAL A 633 2.44 -10.54 13.20
C VAL A 633 2.40 -9.03 13.45
N HIS A 634 3.26 -8.50 14.32
CA HIS A 634 3.33 -7.05 14.60
C HIS A 634 3.70 -6.27 13.34
N THR A 635 4.71 -6.74 12.60
CA THR A 635 5.15 -6.15 11.33
C THR A 635 4.01 -6.14 10.31
N LEU A 636 3.29 -7.27 10.15
CA LEU A 636 2.15 -7.38 9.25
C LEU A 636 1.00 -6.42 9.62
N VAL A 637 0.61 -6.39 10.91
CA VAL A 637 -0.48 -5.55 11.41
C VAL A 637 -0.18 -4.05 11.25
N ASP A 638 1.07 -3.63 11.54
CA ASP A 638 1.53 -2.25 11.34
C ASP A 638 1.48 -1.85 9.85
N ILE A 639 2.10 -2.64 8.98
CA ILE A 639 2.13 -2.41 7.52
C ILE A 639 0.72 -2.29 6.94
N VAL A 640 -0.18 -3.21 7.28
CA VAL A 640 -1.53 -3.28 6.71
C VAL A 640 -2.40 -2.10 7.15
N SER A 641 -2.28 -1.65 8.41
CA SER A 641 -2.96 -0.43 8.90
C SER A 641 -2.54 0.83 8.14
N LYS A 642 -1.33 0.84 7.58
CA LYS A 642 -0.72 1.92 6.80
C LYS A 642 -0.85 1.73 5.28
N ASN A 643 -1.77 0.86 4.85
CA ASN A 643 -2.08 0.50 3.45
C ASN A 643 -1.08 -0.42 2.72
N GLY A 644 -0.02 -0.88 3.39
CA GLY A 644 1.00 -1.71 2.76
C GLY A 644 0.59 -3.17 2.54
N ASN A 645 1.43 -3.90 1.81
CA ASN A 645 1.55 -5.35 1.89
C ASN A 645 2.88 -5.71 2.58
N PHE A 646 2.99 -6.91 3.15
CA PHE A 646 4.23 -7.46 3.69
C PHE A 646 4.65 -8.70 2.89
N LEU A 647 5.82 -8.60 2.26
CA LEU A 647 6.48 -9.68 1.54
C LEU A 647 7.64 -10.23 2.39
N LEU A 648 7.35 -11.26 3.19
CA LEU A 648 8.30 -11.87 4.12
C LEU A 648 9.15 -12.91 3.39
N ASP A 649 10.47 -12.77 3.45
CA ASP A 649 11.39 -13.68 2.76
C ASP A 649 11.80 -14.91 3.59
N ILE A 650 11.94 -16.02 2.87
CA ILE A 650 12.67 -17.21 3.31
C ILE A 650 13.82 -17.55 2.36
N GLY A 651 14.92 -18.04 2.93
CA GLY A 651 16.05 -18.60 2.19
C GLY A 651 16.07 -20.13 2.27
N PRO A 652 15.74 -20.87 1.20
CA PRO A 652 15.88 -22.33 1.14
C PRO A 652 17.34 -22.77 0.96
N ARG A 653 17.64 -24.00 1.39
CA ARG A 653 18.95 -24.65 1.20
C ARG A 653 19.16 -25.05 -0.27
N ALA A 654 20.41 -25.23 -0.70
CA ALA A 654 20.74 -25.70 -2.06
C ALA A 654 20.06 -27.02 -2.50
N ASP A 655 19.68 -27.89 -1.56
CA ASP A 655 18.94 -29.12 -1.85
C ASP A 655 17.43 -28.90 -2.05
N GLY A 656 16.92 -27.69 -1.84
CA GLY A 656 15.50 -27.35 -1.96
C GLY A 656 14.67 -27.54 -0.68
N THR A 657 15.29 -27.87 0.46
CA THR A 657 14.58 -27.87 1.75
C THR A 657 14.52 -26.47 2.38
N ILE A 658 13.39 -26.15 2.99
CA ILE A 658 13.20 -24.93 3.79
C ILE A 658 13.61 -25.24 5.25
N PRO A 659 14.52 -24.48 5.87
CA PRO A 659 14.92 -24.65 7.28
C PRO A 659 13.73 -24.75 8.24
N GLU A 660 13.80 -25.67 9.21
CA GLU A 660 12.68 -25.99 10.10
C GLU A 660 12.20 -24.78 10.91
N ILE A 661 13.12 -23.94 11.42
CA ILE A 661 12.78 -22.68 12.09
C ILE A 661 11.91 -21.77 11.23
N MET A 662 12.21 -21.65 9.92
CA MET A 662 11.39 -20.85 8.99
C MET A 662 10.00 -21.46 8.84
N GLN A 663 9.89 -22.79 8.70
CA GLN A 663 8.59 -23.45 8.59
C GLN A 663 7.74 -23.28 9.85
N THR A 664 8.35 -23.36 11.03
CA THR A 664 7.68 -23.17 12.32
C THR A 664 7.12 -21.76 12.45
N ARG A 665 7.93 -20.73 12.20
CA ARG A 665 7.49 -19.32 12.27
C ARG A 665 6.39 -18.99 11.28
N LEU A 666 6.47 -19.55 10.06
CA LEU A 666 5.41 -19.42 9.06
C LEU A 666 4.10 -20.06 9.53
N ARG A 667 4.12 -21.29 10.07
CA ARG A 667 2.90 -21.96 10.58
C ARG A 667 2.32 -21.29 11.83
N GLU A 668 3.15 -20.77 12.72
CA GLU A 668 2.72 -19.98 13.89
C GLU A 668 2.00 -18.68 13.45
N THR A 669 2.59 -17.93 12.51
CA THR A 669 1.97 -16.75 11.87
C THR A 669 0.64 -17.10 11.20
N GLY A 670 0.61 -18.22 10.47
CA GLY A 670 -0.58 -18.75 9.84
C GLY A 670 -1.69 -19.15 10.81
N ALA A 671 -1.34 -19.69 11.98
CA ALA A 671 -2.30 -19.99 13.05
C ALA A 671 -2.96 -18.71 13.60
N TRP A 672 -2.20 -17.62 13.76
CA TRP A 672 -2.76 -16.32 14.12
C TRP A 672 -3.67 -15.76 13.00
N LEU A 673 -3.24 -15.83 11.74
CA LEU A 673 -4.01 -15.38 10.57
C LEU A 673 -5.29 -16.19 10.33
N LYS A 674 -5.34 -17.46 10.75
CA LYS A 674 -6.56 -18.27 10.70
C LYS A 674 -7.68 -17.75 11.62
N VAL A 675 -7.31 -17.12 12.74
CA VAL A 675 -8.26 -16.52 13.70
C VAL A 675 -8.53 -15.07 13.36
N ASN A 676 -7.49 -14.30 13.05
CA ASN A 676 -7.55 -12.84 12.96
C ASN A 676 -7.59 -12.29 11.53
N GLY A 677 -7.42 -13.14 10.51
CA GLY A 677 -7.19 -12.72 9.13
C GLY A 677 -8.29 -11.87 8.49
N GLU A 678 -9.51 -11.82 9.04
CA GLU A 678 -10.55 -10.90 8.54
C GLU A 678 -10.29 -9.42 8.86
N SER A 679 -9.38 -9.09 9.79
CA SER A 679 -8.88 -7.72 9.99
C SER A 679 -7.71 -7.37 9.07
N ILE A 680 -7.20 -8.35 8.32
CA ILE A 680 -6.07 -8.22 7.40
C ILE A 680 -6.56 -8.27 5.95
N TYR A 681 -7.09 -9.41 5.48
CA TYR A 681 -7.42 -9.60 4.07
C TYR A 681 -8.66 -8.81 3.64
N GLY A 682 -8.58 -8.14 2.49
CA GLY A 682 -9.66 -7.32 1.96
C GLY A 682 -10.00 -6.08 2.79
N THR A 683 -9.16 -5.70 3.76
CA THR A 683 -9.31 -4.44 4.51
C THR A 683 -8.60 -3.28 3.83
N THR A 684 -8.90 -2.06 4.27
CA THR A 684 -8.18 -0.83 3.94
C THR A 684 -7.73 -0.13 5.22
N TYR A 685 -6.80 0.82 5.09
CA TYR A 685 -6.45 1.76 6.16
C TYR A 685 -7.68 2.55 6.62
N TRP A 686 -7.69 2.98 7.88
CA TRP A 686 -8.64 3.99 8.35
C TRP A 686 -8.14 5.38 7.95
N ALA A 687 -8.97 6.16 7.25
CA ALA A 687 -8.58 7.46 6.70
C ALA A 687 -8.19 8.51 7.76
N ARG A 688 -8.58 8.31 9.04
CA ARG A 688 -8.29 9.25 10.13
C ARG A 688 -6.94 9.03 10.81
N MET A 689 -6.55 7.77 11.00
CA MET A 689 -5.29 7.37 11.63
C MET A 689 -5.03 5.87 11.42
N ALA A 690 -3.78 5.49 11.13
CA ALA A 690 -3.37 4.08 11.09
C ALA A 690 -3.14 3.49 12.50
N GLN A 691 -2.71 4.31 13.46
CA GLN A 691 -2.20 3.85 14.76
C GLN A 691 -2.49 4.81 15.92
N LEU A 692 -2.54 4.26 17.14
CA LEU A 692 -2.58 4.99 18.40
C LEU A 692 -1.81 4.19 19.46
N GLY A 693 -0.58 4.59 19.80
CA GLY A 693 0.30 3.79 20.67
C GLY A 693 0.52 2.38 20.10
N ASP A 694 0.21 1.36 20.91
CA ASP A 694 0.27 -0.06 20.53
C ASP A 694 -0.96 -0.54 19.74
N LEU A 695 -1.87 0.37 19.35
CA LEU A 695 -3.06 0.05 18.56
C LEU A 695 -2.83 0.31 17.08
N ARG A 696 -3.43 -0.52 16.23
CA ARG A 696 -3.48 -0.41 14.77
C ARG A 696 -4.91 -0.58 14.28
N PHE A 697 -5.30 0.20 13.28
CA PHE A 697 -6.69 0.26 12.79
C PHE A 697 -6.80 -0.20 11.34
N THR A 698 -7.79 -1.05 11.05
CA THR A 698 -8.16 -1.44 9.69
C THR A 698 -9.68 -1.42 9.53
N VAL A 699 -10.13 -1.19 8.31
CA VAL A 699 -11.55 -1.10 7.96
C VAL A 699 -11.85 -2.13 6.88
N LYS A 700 -12.88 -2.95 7.07
CA LYS A 700 -13.41 -3.80 6.00
C LYS A 700 -14.70 -3.15 5.48
N PRO A 701 -14.69 -2.53 4.28
CA PRO A 701 -15.80 -1.70 3.81
C PRO A 701 -17.13 -2.43 3.88
N ASN A 702 -18.18 -1.74 4.37
CA ASN A 702 -19.53 -2.26 4.56
C ASN A 702 -19.69 -3.41 5.57
N GLU A 703 -18.65 -3.82 6.29
CA GLU A 703 -18.67 -4.99 7.18
C GLU A 703 -18.29 -4.66 8.63
N ALA A 704 -17.07 -4.18 8.87
CA ALA A 704 -16.56 -3.98 10.23
C ALA A 704 -15.38 -3.00 10.31
N PHE A 705 -15.16 -2.48 11.52
CA PHE A 705 -13.95 -1.76 11.92
C PHE A 705 -13.16 -2.60 12.93
N TYR A 706 -11.83 -2.65 12.77
CA TYR A 706 -10.96 -3.46 13.62
C TYR A 706 -9.94 -2.61 14.37
N ILE A 707 -9.75 -2.95 15.64
CA ILE A 707 -8.74 -2.39 16.53
C ILE A 707 -7.82 -3.55 16.92
N SER A 708 -6.59 -3.54 16.42
CA SER A 708 -5.58 -4.55 16.74
C SER A 708 -4.64 -3.99 17.81
N SER A 709 -4.57 -4.62 18.98
CA SER A 709 -3.60 -4.28 20.02
C SER A 709 -2.38 -5.20 19.91
N LEU A 710 -1.19 -4.62 19.80
CA LEU A 710 0.09 -5.34 19.71
C LEU A 710 0.59 -5.84 21.06
N VAL A 711 -0.04 -5.41 22.16
CA VAL A 711 0.26 -5.83 23.53
C VAL A 711 -0.94 -6.52 24.15
N LYS A 712 -0.70 -7.38 25.15
CA LYS A 712 -1.80 -8.05 25.85
C LYS A 712 -2.65 -7.01 26.59
N PRO A 713 -3.96 -6.88 26.32
CA PRO A 713 -4.81 -5.93 27.01
C PRO A 713 -4.93 -6.26 28.50
N GLY A 714 -5.05 -5.22 29.33
CA GLY A 714 -5.42 -5.35 30.74
C GLY A 714 -6.91 -5.70 30.91
N SER A 715 -7.47 -5.43 32.10
CA SER A 715 -8.92 -5.62 32.35
C SER A 715 -9.82 -4.67 31.55
N GLN A 716 -9.26 -3.60 31.00
CA GLN A 716 -9.93 -2.68 30.08
C GLN A 716 -8.97 -2.29 28.95
N LEU A 717 -9.53 -2.07 27.77
CA LEU A 717 -8.84 -1.39 26.66
C LEU A 717 -9.49 -0.01 26.47
N VAL A 718 -8.68 1.05 26.58
CA VAL A 718 -9.09 2.43 26.31
C VAL A 718 -8.56 2.84 24.93
N VAL A 719 -9.45 3.40 24.11
CA VAL A 719 -9.14 3.83 22.74
C VAL A 719 -9.56 5.30 22.61
N ASP A 720 -8.58 6.19 22.77
CA ASP A 720 -8.73 7.65 22.69
C ASP A 720 -8.76 8.12 21.21
N ALA A 721 -9.64 7.51 20.42
CA ALA A 721 -9.85 7.81 19.00
C ALA A 721 -11.34 7.83 18.68
N PRO A 722 -11.78 8.57 17.63
CA PRO A 722 -13.20 8.67 17.24
C PRO A 722 -13.67 7.41 16.49
N VAL A 723 -13.60 6.25 17.16
CA VAL A 723 -13.97 4.93 16.63
C VAL A 723 -15.41 4.96 16.10
N PRO A 724 -15.66 4.54 14.85
CA PRO A 724 -17.01 4.53 14.28
C PRO A 724 -17.87 3.42 14.92
N ILE A 725 -18.58 3.75 15.99
CA ILE A 725 -19.47 2.84 16.73
C ILE A 725 -20.76 3.56 17.19
N ARG A 726 -21.89 2.84 17.21
CA ARG A 726 -23.21 3.30 17.72
C ARG A 726 -23.65 2.47 18.92
N PRO A 727 -24.60 2.95 19.77
CA PRO A 727 -25.06 2.24 20.96
C PRO A 727 -25.58 0.80 20.77
N ASN A 728 -26.04 0.44 19.56
CA ASN A 728 -26.55 -0.90 19.24
C ASN A 728 -25.53 -1.81 18.51
N ASP A 729 -24.34 -1.28 18.20
CA ASP A 729 -23.27 -2.05 17.58
C ASP A 729 -22.61 -2.99 18.60
N GLN A 730 -21.90 -4.00 18.11
CA GLN A 730 -21.23 -4.98 18.98
C GLN A 730 -19.72 -4.93 18.83
N ILE A 731 -19.03 -5.04 19.97
CA ILE A 731 -17.62 -5.34 20.04
C ILE A 731 -17.46 -6.81 20.39
N THR A 732 -16.60 -7.51 19.65
CA THR A 732 -16.14 -8.87 19.94
C THR A 732 -14.61 -8.88 19.87
N LEU A 733 -13.96 -9.83 20.54
CA LEU A 733 -12.54 -10.12 20.33
C LEU A 733 -12.44 -11.37 19.43
N LEU A 734 -11.67 -11.31 18.36
CA LEU A 734 -11.49 -12.46 17.47
C LEU A 734 -10.80 -13.61 18.23
N GLY A 735 -11.32 -14.83 18.05
CA GLY A 735 -10.93 -16.00 18.85
C GLY A 735 -11.65 -16.13 20.20
N HIS A 736 -12.39 -15.11 20.66
CA HIS A 736 -13.21 -15.16 21.87
C HIS A 736 -14.70 -15.37 21.54
N ASN A 737 -15.42 -16.08 22.41
CA ASN A 737 -16.85 -16.34 22.24
C ASN A 737 -17.70 -15.29 22.95
N GLY A 738 -18.44 -14.50 22.17
CA GLY A 738 -19.46 -13.57 22.67
C GLY A 738 -19.05 -12.09 22.63
N PRO A 739 -20.02 -11.18 22.84
CA PRO A 739 -19.76 -9.75 22.84
C PRO A 739 -19.08 -9.28 24.13
N LEU A 740 -18.22 -8.27 24.01
CA LEU A 740 -17.63 -7.55 25.13
C LEU A 740 -18.53 -6.38 25.56
N THR A 741 -18.51 -6.06 26.85
CA THR A 741 -19.13 -4.82 27.37
C THR A 741 -18.23 -3.63 27.03
N TRP A 742 -18.84 -2.49 26.69
CA TRP A 742 -18.12 -1.27 26.36
C TRP A 742 -18.95 -0.03 26.69
N THR A 743 -18.27 1.11 26.86
CA THR A 743 -18.89 2.43 27.04
C THR A 743 -18.10 3.50 26.28
N GLN A 744 -18.74 4.59 25.87
CA GLN A 744 -18.05 5.79 25.39
C GLN A 744 -18.02 6.85 26.50
N ARG A 745 -16.85 7.48 26.73
CA ARG A 745 -16.64 8.50 27.77
C ARG A 745 -15.69 9.58 27.22
N GLY A 746 -16.12 10.84 27.18
CA GLY A 746 -15.27 11.96 26.74
C GLY A 746 -14.84 11.95 25.26
N GLY A 747 -15.39 11.05 24.44
CA GLY A 747 -14.94 10.77 23.07
C GLY A 747 -14.14 9.47 22.93
N SER A 748 -13.62 8.94 24.04
CA SER A 748 -12.90 7.67 24.09
C SER A 748 -13.85 6.48 24.16
N LEU A 749 -13.45 5.36 23.54
CA LEU A 749 -14.09 4.06 23.69
C LEU A 749 -13.38 3.26 24.78
N VAL A 750 -14.13 2.78 25.78
CA VAL A 750 -13.63 1.91 26.85
C VAL A 750 -14.28 0.54 26.71
N ILE A 751 -13.48 -0.50 26.50
CA ILE A 751 -13.91 -1.88 26.33
C ILE A 751 -13.51 -2.66 27.59
N ASP A 752 -14.46 -3.34 28.24
CA ASP A 752 -14.15 -4.26 29.33
C ASP A 752 -13.62 -5.58 28.75
N VAL A 753 -12.45 -6.02 29.22
CA VAL A 753 -11.74 -7.20 28.71
C VAL A 753 -11.59 -8.22 29.85
N PRO A 754 -12.49 -9.22 29.95
CA PRO A 754 -12.33 -10.30 30.91
C PRO A 754 -11.02 -11.06 30.70
N ALA A 755 -10.44 -11.62 31.77
CA ALA A 755 -9.21 -12.40 31.68
C ALA A 755 -9.29 -13.51 30.60
N ALA A 756 -10.42 -14.24 30.54
CA ALA A 756 -10.67 -15.27 29.52
C ALA A 756 -10.70 -14.75 28.07
N ALA A 757 -10.90 -13.44 27.84
CA ALA A 757 -10.75 -12.81 26.53
C ALA A 757 -9.29 -12.44 26.27
N ALA A 758 -8.63 -11.77 27.23
CA ALA A 758 -7.20 -11.47 27.13
C ALA A 758 -6.34 -12.73 26.97
N ASP A 759 -6.73 -13.86 27.56
CA ASP A 759 -6.04 -15.15 27.49
C ASP A 759 -6.34 -15.95 26.20
N SER A 760 -7.41 -15.61 25.46
CA SER A 760 -7.74 -16.29 24.19
C SER A 760 -6.96 -15.80 22.97
N GLY A 761 -6.27 -14.65 23.08
CA GLY A 761 -5.41 -14.10 22.04
C GLY A 761 -3.93 -14.38 22.27
N GLN A 762 -3.14 -14.34 21.19
CA GLN A 762 -1.68 -14.45 21.19
C GLN A 762 -1.11 -13.49 20.14
N HIS A 763 0.12 -12.98 20.35
CA HIS A 763 0.85 -12.02 19.51
C HIS A 763 0.18 -10.64 19.35
N ALA A 764 -1.07 -10.59 18.87
CA ALA A 764 -1.89 -9.38 18.80
C ALA A 764 -3.38 -9.72 19.01
N TRP A 765 -4.11 -8.82 19.66
CA TRP A 765 -5.50 -8.97 20.07
C TRP A 765 -6.41 -8.10 19.20
N VAL A 766 -7.30 -8.70 18.41
CA VAL A 766 -8.11 -7.99 17.41
C VAL A 766 -9.55 -7.84 17.87
N PHE A 767 -9.94 -6.61 18.19
CA PHE A 767 -11.29 -6.24 18.56
C PHE A 767 -12.07 -5.84 17.30
N LYS A 768 -13.17 -6.53 17.00
CA LYS A 768 -14.08 -6.26 15.88
C LYS A 768 -15.28 -5.45 16.35
N VAL A 769 -15.43 -4.24 15.82
CA VAL A 769 -16.67 -3.46 15.87
C VAL A 769 -17.54 -3.87 14.68
N THR A 770 -18.68 -4.51 14.94
CA THR A 770 -19.65 -4.93 13.92
C THR A 770 -20.83 -3.95 13.89
N TRP A 771 -21.04 -3.33 12.73
CA TRP A 771 -22.14 -2.39 12.50
C TRP A 771 -23.46 -3.13 12.23
N ARG A 772 -24.52 -2.77 12.98
CA ARG A 772 -25.86 -3.39 12.95
C ARG A 772 -26.98 -2.52 12.38
#